data_AF-A0A9P4TG53-F1
#
_entry.id   AF-A0A9P4TG53-F1
#
_cell.length_a   1.000
_cell.length_b   1.000
_cell.length_c   1.000
_cell.angle_alpha   90.00
_cell.angle_beta   90.00
_cell.angle_gamma   90.00
#
_symmetry.space_group_name_H-M   'P 1'
#
loop_
_entity.id
_entity.type
_entity.pdbx_description
1 polymer ?
#
loop_
_entity_poly.entity_id
_entity_poly.type
_entity_poly.pdbx_seq_one_letter_code
_entity_poly.pdbx_strand_id
1 'polypeptide(L)'
;MLGLAFTATRTQIASYLFGVALFSIAFLVFLNSSISFVITQRIGQSENVGSAVGTLGFVDELVALVACPAWGLLSDRIGVRAVAVAGYVVVGVSLWVLVQAKNVYPQLLLARVLFSLGGSATATMVTAILPTMTVVKEVKPDPRSPTLRRVANGSRHGVAASISSELTITPDRFRSGSREPSEGSASTKKDTGASTSQLAGLVGMFTGCGALVALLVFLPLPTRFQQAGETPAAAVGAAFYLVGAIAILVAIACFFGLRQLSGEEEKGWRRLTGKDEQKTADRARDLVLSYPFLFVESVRLGFRSPLIGLGYVGGFVARASSVAISLFIPLFTNHYFLQTGECVVNPSDPSDIKHACPQAYKLAAMLTGISQLIALLCAPLFGYLSGKYPRYNIPLLLAAASGIAGYAMFGSLASPNYKSEDGTGAVFIIVALLGISQIGAIVCSLALLGRGINNDESSTDDPASDSADASYHPSAGATPPTSEPITPVHEEEPLLPQNQSYTTDRPSIAQESKSYNDMKGSIAGTYSLLGGFGILLLTKAGGALFDSTGPGSPFYMMAVFNAVLLVIGVFKTASDSKMSFDTEVLIIGAGMSGLGLAVQIIRNFGGIKNFELIEKSEDVGGTWLQNTYPGCGCDVASHFYSYSFALNPDWSRKYSMREEIQRYFRGKAEWNEQDKIWVVDVLNLKTKERTVRRAKVLVSGVGSLSVPKECDVEGKETFKGKMFHSAKWDHSFDWSGKDVVVLGNGCSATQFVPIMSGEVGDKPAVRKITQFARQAQYLSERENPYYSSTFKAAMRYVPLAMRLYRAKHYYDMEADWSGFPIDSGAAIRSGLAKENEAYVKRTAPKKYWDALIPKVEIGCKRKVLDTEYLKCLWRDNVDLIPDDPVQRITEDGVVTKSGREVHADAIVLAIGFATQQMLSPMEIVGREGLRLNDYWDSKTQGVAQAYFGTVVPGFPNFFVMMGPNTVTGHLSVIYTVECQINFTLRLLEPILKSLPSYRSRSLLPSFLVGAAPATVEVRPEAAAEDFEWTQREAKKLVWASGCTNWAVDPKTGLNNMMYPDWQFMYWLRSIFWRKQDFVFRKENSAEIEPGKRKKWALRLLTLGALVGAFVGKDWLLTELPRRLRDFDAKAFVKSLTAGRV
;
A
#
# COMPACT_ATOMS: atom_id res chain seq x y z
N MET A 1 38.60 -16.75 -3.67
CA MET A 1 38.21 -15.82 -2.56
C MET A 1 36.84 -15.25 -2.87
N LEU A 2 35.96 -15.16 -1.86
CA LEU A 2 34.64 -14.48 -1.91
C LEU A 2 33.79 -14.73 -3.18
N GLY A 3 33.01 -15.81 -3.17
CA GLY A 3 32.02 -16.14 -4.23
C GLY A 3 30.79 -15.24 -4.20
N LEU A 4 30.97 -13.93 -4.41
CA LEU A 4 29.93 -12.91 -4.34
C LEU A 4 29.32 -12.69 -5.73
N ALA A 5 28.02 -12.95 -5.86
CA ALA A 5 27.25 -12.67 -7.07
C ALA A 5 26.92 -11.17 -7.15
N PHE A 6 27.79 -10.41 -7.81
CA PHE A 6 27.55 -9.01 -8.17
C PHE A 6 27.10 -8.91 -9.64
N THR A 7 26.24 -7.93 -9.92
CA THR A 7 25.86 -7.56 -11.29
C THR A 7 26.79 -6.51 -11.89
N ALA A 8 27.53 -5.78 -11.05
CA ALA A 8 28.63 -4.93 -11.47
C ALA A 8 29.87 -5.74 -11.90
N THR A 9 30.62 -5.21 -12.86
CA THR A 9 31.86 -5.82 -13.33
C THR A 9 32.97 -5.75 -12.27
N ARG A 10 33.98 -6.62 -12.38
CA ARG A 10 35.19 -6.55 -11.54
C ARG A 10 35.88 -5.18 -11.61
N THR A 11 35.81 -4.49 -12.77
CA THR A 11 36.35 -3.14 -12.94
C THR A 11 35.52 -2.08 -12.22
N GLN A 12 34.18 -2.13 -12.31
CA GLN A 12 33.29 -1.22 -11.57
C GLN A 12 33.46 -1.36 -10.05
N ILE A 13 33.54 -2.59 -9.54
CA ILE A 13 33.76 -2.88 -8.12
C ILE A 13 35.14 -2.39 -7.67
N ALA A 14 36.19 -2.63 -8.47
CA ALA A 14 37.54 -2.16 -8.16
C ALA A 14 37.61 -0.62 -8.14
N SER A 15 37.01 0.07 -9.11
CA SER A 15 36.95 1.54 -9.13
C SER A 15 36.11 2.12 -7.99
N TYR A 16 35.08 1.40 -7.53
CA TYR A 16 34.30 1.80 -6.36
C TYR A 16 35.07 1.63 -5.04
N LEU A 17 35.76 0.51 -4.83
CA LEU A 17 36.51 0.26 -3.57
C LEU A 17 37.85 0.99 -3.52
N PHE A 18 38.71 0.81 -4.54
CA PHE A 18 40.06 1.39 -4.58
C PHE A 18 40.09 2.83 -5.09
N GLY A 19 39.08 3.26 -5.86
CA GLY A 19 38.89 4.65 -6.23
C GLY A 19 38.04 5.40 -5.20
N VAL A 20 36.73 5.19 -5.27
CA VAL A 20 35.75 6.04 -4.54
C VAL A 20 35.88 5.90 -3.01
N ALA A 21 35.78 4.68 -2.47
CA ALA A 21 35.79 4.47 -1.03
C ALA A 21 37.14 4.83 -0.38
N LEU A 22 38.25 4.37 -0.96
CA LEU A 22 39.61 4.64 -0.46
C LEU A 22 39.96 6.13 -0.47
N PHE A 23 39.87 6.81 -1.63
CA PHE A 23 40.41 8.16 -1.76
C PHE A 23 39.49 9.27 -1.26
N SER A 24 38.16 9.05 -1.15
CA SER A 24 37.25 10.05 -0.57
C SER A 24 37.66 10.46 0.85
N ILE A 25 38.09 9.50 1.67
CA ILE A 25 38.56 9.77 3.04
C ILE A 25 40.03 10.18 3.05
N ALA A 26 40.88 9.59 2.19
CA ALA A 26 42.31 9.90 2.17
C ALA A 26 42.60 11.39 1.94
N PHE A 27 41.91 12.05 0.99
CA PHE A 27 42.12 13.48 0.74
C PHE A 27 41.62 14.36 1.89
N LEU A 28 40.50 14.01 2.53
CA LEU A 28 39.92 14.75 3.65
C LEU A 28 40.79 14.65 4.91
N VAL A 29 41.32 13.45 5.22
CA VAL A 29 42.26 13.23 6.33
C VAL A 29 43.59 13.94 6.07
N PHE A 30 44.09 13.92 4.82
CA PHE A 30 45.28 14.68 4.45
C PHE A 30 45.09 16.18 4.70
N LEU A 31 44.06 16.81 4.12
CA LEU A 31 43.86 18.26 4.27
C LEU A 31 43.73 18.67 5.74
N ASN A 32 42.85 18.02 6.49
CA ASN A 32 42.59 18.38 7.89
C ASN A 32 43.82 18.25 8.78
N SER A 33 44.77 17.37 8.42
CA SER A 33 46.01 17.13 9.16
C SER A 33 47.20 17.94 8.63
N SER A 34 47.16 18.46 7.40
CA SER A 34 48.28 19.18 6.76
C SER A 34 48.08 20.69 6.65
N ILE A 35 46.85 21.20 6.77
CA ILE A 35 46.51 22.62 6.64
C ILE A 35 47.26 23.54 7.64
N SER A 36 47.63 23.03 8.82
CA SER A 36 48.48 23.76 9.78
C SER A 36 49.87 24.09 9.24
N PHE A 37 50.45 23.23 8.39
CA PHE A 37 51.73 23.51 7.72
C PHE A 37 51.58 24.58 6.63
N VAL A 38 50.43 24.66 5.96
CA VAL A 38 50.16 25.77 5.00
C VAL A 38 50.10 27.11 5.74
N ILE A 39 49.42 27.16 6.88
CA ILE A 39 49.30 28.39 7.69
C ILE A 39 50.66 28.82 8.25
N THR A 40 51.41 27.90 8.87
CA THR A 40 52.71 28.21 9.51
C THR A 40 53.85 28.38 8.51
N GLN A 41 54.03 27.45 7.57
CA GLN A 41 55.21 27.41 6.69
C GLN A 41 55.02 28.14 5.35
N ARG A 42 53.78 28.47 4.94
CA ARG A 42 53.52 29.18 3.67
C ARG A 42 52.89 30.56 3.81
N ILE A 43 51.94 30.74 4.73
CA ILE A 43 51.35 32.05 5.06
C ILE A 43 52.20 32.79 6.11
N GLY A 44 52.97 32.07 6.94
CA GLY A 44 53.87 32.66 7.94
C GLY A 44 53.19 33.06 9.24
N GLN A 45 51.95 32.60 9.49
CA GLN A 45 51.24 32.87 10.73
C GLN A 45 51.63 31.84 11.80
N SER A 46 52.32 32.30 12.85
CA SER A 46 52.70 31.51 14.03
C SER A 46 51.62 31.51 15.12
N GLU A 47 50.97 32.65 15.36
CA GLU A 47 49.98 32.82 16.42
C GLU A 47 48.57 32.39 16.02
N ASN A 48 47.76 31.97 16.99
CA ASN A 48 46.33 31.64 16.84
C ASN A 48 46.00 30.56 15.78
N VAL A 49 46.99 29.78 15.33
CA VAL A 49 46.85 28.74 14.29
C VAL A 49 45.75 27.73 14.61
N GLY A 50 45.61 27.32 15.88
CA GLY A 50 44.55 26.41 16.32
C GLY A 50 43.13 26.97 16.09
N SER A 51 42.94 28.26 16.37
CA SER A 51 41.66 28.96 16.15
C SER A 51 41.34 29.09 14.65
N ALA A 52 42.35 29.40 13.83
CA ALA A 52 42.22 29.43 12.38
C ALA A 52 41.84 28.06 11.79
N VAL A 53 42.56 26.99 12.18
CA VAL A 53 42.27 25.62 11.72
C VAL A 53 40.88 25.14 12.17
N GLY A 54 40.49 25.42 13.41
CA GLY A 54 39.16 25.06 13.94
C GLY A 54 38.02 25.82 13.24
N THR A 55 38.19 27.11 13.00
CA THR A 55 37.20 27.94 12.27
C THR A 55 37.03 27.47 10.83
N LEU A 56 38.13 27.13 10.15
CA LEU A 56 38.10 26.56 8.81
C LEU A 56 37.39 25.20 8.78
N GLY A 57 37.64 24.31 9.76
CA GLY A 57 36.97 23.01 9.86
C GLY A 57 35.47 23.13 10.17
N PHE A 58 35.05 24.11 10.97
CA PHE A 58 33.63 24.39 11.20
C PHE A 58 32.91 24.83 9.92
N VAL A 59 33.58 25.59 9.04
CA VAL A 59 33.04 25.97 7.73
C VAL A 59 32.94 24.78 6.78
N ASP A 60 33.88 23.83 6.83
CA ASP A 60 33.79 22.61 6.01
C ASP A 60 32.51 21.82 6.29
N GLU A 61 32.16 21.62 7.57
CA GLU A 61 30.94 20.91 7.99
C GLU A 61 29.66 21.68 7.62
N LEU A 62 29.67 23.01 7.73
CA LEU A 62 28.54 23.86 7.33
C LEU A 62 28.30 23.81 5.80
N VAL A 63 29.37 23.83 5.01
CA VAL A 63 29.30 23.64 3.55
C VAL A 63 28.81 22.23 3.22
N ALA A 64 29.32 21.20 3.89
CA ALA A 64 28.93 19.81 3.67
C ALA A 64 27.44 19.56 3.98
N LEU A 65 26.89 20.20 5.01
CA LEU A 65 25.47 20.11 5.37
C LEU A 65 24.55 20.57 4.23
N VAL A 66 24.90 21.65 3.52
CA VAL A 66 24.13 22.17 2.38
C VAL A 66 24.45 21.43 1.08
N ALA A 67 25.72 21.08 0.86
CA ALA A 67 26.18 20.49 -0.40
C ALA A 67 25.79 19.02 -0.56
N CYS A 68 25.76 18.21 0.51
CA CYS A 68 25.40 16.79 0.42
C CYS A 68 23.99 16.54 -0.19
N PRO A 69 22.91 17.21 0.26
CA PRO A 69 21.61 17.17 -0.43
C PRO A 69 21.67 17.60 -1.90
N ALA A 70 22.39 18.68 -2.21
CA ALA A 70 22.48 19.22 -3.56
C ALA A 70 23.19 18.25 -4.54
N TRP A 71 24.29 17.64 -4.11
CA TRP A 71 24.99 16.62 -4.89
C TRP A 71 24.17 15.32 -5.05
N GLY A 72 23.40 14.95 -4.02
CA GLY A 72 22.43 13.86 -4.10
C GLY A 72 21.36 14.11 -5.17
N LEU A 73 20.65 15.23 -5.07
CA LEU A 73 19.64 15.69 -6.03
C LEU A 73 20.17 15.79 -7.47
N LEU A 74 21.42 16.23 -7.64
CA LEU A 74 22.05 16.35 -8.95
C LEU A 74 22.42 14.98 -9.54
N SER A 75 22.92 14.05 -8.71
CA SER A 75 23.29 12.70 -9.15
C SER A 75 22.10 11.89 -9.69
N ASP A 76 20.87 12.13 -9.18
CA ASP A 76 19.67 11.49 -9.73
C ASP A 76 19.36 11.93 -11.18
N ARG A 77 19.87 13.08 -11.64
CA ARG A 77 19.65 13.58 -13.02
C ARG A 77 20.85 13.40 -13.96
N ILE A 78 22.07 13.71 -13.53
CA ILE A 78 23.29 13.57 -14.37
C ILE A 78 24.04 12.25 -14.17
N GLY A 79 23.65 11.46 -13.19
CA GLY A 79 24.22 10.16 -12.85
C GLY A 79 25.36 10.24 -11.83
N VAL A 80 25.49 9.19 -11.01
CA VAL A 80 26.45 9.11 -9.89
C VAL A 80 27.91 9.23 -10.36
N ARG A 81 28.23 8.68 -11.53
CA ARG A 81 29.56 8.83 -12.16
C ARG A 81 29.91 10.29 -12.42
N ALA A 82 28.97 11.10 -12.93
CA ALA A 82 29.26 12.48 -13.32
C ALA A 82 29.53 13.35 -12.08
N VAL A 83 28.77 13.15 -11.00
CA VAL A 83 28.99 13.83 -9.71
C VAL A 83 30.30 13.36 -9.05
N ALA A 84 30.63 12.06 -9.07
CA ALA A 84 31.88 11.55 -8.51
C ALA A 84 33.11 12.14 -9.21
N VAL A 85 33.12 12.18 -10.55
CA VAL A 85 34.22 12.75 -11.34
C VAL A 85 34.33 14.25 -11.10
N ALA A 86 33.22 14.99 -11.11
CA ALA A 86 33.22 16.42 -10.80
C ALA A 86 33.76 16.71 -9.39
N GLY A 87 33.35 15.93 -8.38
CA GLY A 87 33.85 16.02 -7.01
C GLY A 87 35.36 15.86 -6.92
N TYR A 88 35.94 14.84 -7.54
CA TYR A 88 37.39 14.65 -7.54
C TYR A 88 38.17 15.72 -8.31
N VAL A 89 37.62 16.26 -9.40
CA VAL A 89 38.23 17.41 -10.10
C VAL A 89 38.23 18.66 -9.20
N VAL A 90 37.12 18.94 -8.51
CA VAL A 90 37.03 20.06 -7.55
C VAL A 90 38.01 19.87 -6.39
N VAL A 91 38.14 18.66 -5.83
CA VAL A 91 39.14 18.33 -4.81
C VAL A 91 40.56 18.60 -5.32
N GLY A 92 40.93 18.07 -6.50
CA GLY A 92 42.27 18.26 -7.08
C GLY A 92 42.63 19.74 -7.31
N VAL A 93 41.72 20.51 -7.92
CA VAL A 93 41.88 21.95 -8.14
C VAL A 93 41.95 22.72 -6.82
N SER A 94 41.12 22.39 -5.84
CA SER A 94 41.14 23.08 -4.54
C SER A 94 42.45 22.87 -3.77
N LEU A 95 43.06 21.69 -3.83
CA LEU A 95 44.38 21.43 -3.25
C LEU A 95 45.49 22.28 -3.91
N TRP A 96 45.42 22.50 -5.22
CA TRP A 96 46.34 23.38 -5.94
C TRP A 96 46.12 24.87 -5.62
N VAL A 97 44.88 25.30 -5.35
CA VAL A 97 44.54 26.69 -4.99
C VAL A 97 44.87 26.99 -3.53
N LEU A 98 44.71 26.02 -2.62
CA LEU A 98 45.00 26.16 -1.18
C LEU A 98 46.44 26.63 -0.90
N VAL A 99 47.43 26.16 -1.66
CA VAL A 99 48.84 26.58 -1.50
C VAL A 99 49.23 27.87 -2.24
N GLN A 100 48.26 28.51 -2.92
CA GLN A 100 48.42 29.84 -3.52
C GLN A 100 47.85 30.96 -2.65
N ALA A 101 47.11 30.63 -1.58
CA ALA A 101 46.57 31.59 -0.63
C ALA A 101 47.70 32.30 0.13
N LYS A 102 47.67 33.64 0.15
CA LYS A 102 48.63 34.49 0.88
C LYS A 102 48.13 34.90 2.26
N ASN A 103 46.80 34.93 2.45
CA ASN A 103 46.14 35.29 3.71
C ASN A 103 45.14 34.20 4.12
N VAL A 104 45.00 33.92 5.43
CA VAL A 104 44.00 32.96 5.92
C VAL A 104 42.57 33.38 5.56
N TYR A 105 42.26 34.66 5.77
CA TYR A 105 41.00 35.28 5.37
C TYR A 105 41.24 36.36 4.29
N PRO A 106 40.44 36.42 3.21
CA PRO A 106 39.42 35.45 2.79
C PRO A 106 39.97 34.27 1.96
N GLN A 107 41.25 34.29 1.56
CA GLN A 107 41.76 33.42 0.48
C GLN A 107 41.82 31.94 0.85
N LEU A 108 42.46 31.58 1.97
CA LEU A 108 42.53 30.18 2.41
C LEU A 108 41.14 29.63 2.75
N LEU A 109 40.28 30.46 3.36
CA LEU A 109 38.87 30.15 3.62
C LEU A 109 38.11 29.81 2.33
N LEU A 110 38.22 30.61 1.27
CA LEU A 110 37.53 30.36 0.00
C LEU A 110 38.04 29.09 -0.70
N ALA A 111 39.35 28.85 -0.67
CA ALA A 111 39.95 27.63 -1.21
C ALA A 111 39.52 26.38 -0.42
N ARG A 112 39.29 26.51 0.89
CA ARG A 112 38.78 25.45 1.77
C ARG A 112 37.29 25.17 1.55
N VAL A 113 36.46 26.21 1.37
CA VAL A 113 35.05 26.07 0.92
C VAL A 113 34.97 25.30 -0.40
N LEU A 114 35.87 25.57 -1.35
CA LEU A 114 35.94 24.83 -2.61
C LEU A 114 36.30 23.35 -2.39
N PHE A 115 37.23 23.04 -1.47
CA PHE A 115 37.54 21.66 -1.11
C PHE A 115 36.32 20.95 -0.50
N SER A 116 35.62 21.55 0.48
CA SER A 116 34.44 20.93 1.09
C SER A 116 33.32 20.71 0.08
N LEU A 117 33.15 21.61 -0.90
CA LEU A 117 32.21 21.42 -2.00
C LEU A 117 32.54 20.16 -2.85
N GLY A 118 33.83 19.86 -3.06
CA GLY A 118 34.26 18.63 -3.74
C GLY A 118 34.19 17.38 -2.85
N GLY A 119 34.60 17.48 -1.59
CA GLY A 119 34.60 16.37 -0.62
C GLY A 119 33.20 15.90 -0.22
N SER A 120 32.23 16.82 -0.14
CA SER A 120 30.82 16.49 0.07
C SER A 120 30.20 15.73 -1.12
N ALA A 121 30.65 16.03 -2.35
CA ALA A 121 30.25 15.27 -3.54
C ALA A 121 30.77 13.82 -3.46
N THR A 122 32.08 13.63 -3.24
CA THR A 122 32.69 12.30 -3.21
C THR A 122 32.16 11.46 -2.05
N ALA A 123 32.04 12.04 -0.84
CA ALA A 123 31.44 11.38 0.32
C ALA A 123 29.97 10.98 0.12
N THR A 124 29.17 11.79 -0.58
CA THR A 124 27.79 11.42 -0.93
C THR A 124 27.76 10.31 -1.97
N MET A 125 28.70 10.29 -2.92
CA MET A 125 28.78 9.24 -3.95
C MET A 125 29.24 7.88 -3.40
N VAL A 126 30.03 7.82 -2.31
CA VAL A 126 30.26 6.57 -1.55
C VAL A 126 28.92 5.92 -1.16
N THR A 127 27.93 6.72 -0.76
CA THR A 127 26.60 6.22 -0.37
C THR A 127 25.70 5.95 -1.58
N ALA A 128 25.68 6.85 -2.56
CA ALA A 128 24.78 6.76 -3.72
C ALA A 128 25.14 5.66 -4.73
N ILE A 129 26.41 5.24 -4.81
CA ILE A 129 26.87 4.18 -5.72
C ILE A 129 26.53 2.78 -5.18
N LEU A 130 26.52 2.57 -3.86
CA LEU A 130 26.33 1.26 -3.23
C LEU A 130 25.16 0.42 -3.81
N PRO A 131 23.93 0.95 -3.98
CA PRO A 131 22.80 0.15 -4.48
C PRO A 131 22.99 -0.28 -5.93
N THR A 132 23.63 0.56 -6.76
CA THR A 132 23.81 0.31 -8.21
C THR A 132 24.68 -0.89 -8.53
N MET A 133 25.49 -1.34 -7.56
CA MET A 133 26.44 -2.45 -7.71
C MET A 133 25.78 -3.83 -7.55
N THR A 134 24.53 -3.89 -7.06
CA THR A 134 23.82 -5.14 -6.71
C THR A 134 22.45 -5.28 -7.38
N VAL A 135 22.01 -4.30 -8.19
CA VAL A 135 20.76 -4.39 -8.98
C VAL A 135 20.85 -5.52 -10.01
N VAL A 136 19.98 -6.52 -9.89
CA VAL A 136 19.77 -7.53 -10.94
C VAL A 136 18.97 -6.90 -12.07
N LYS A 137 19.50 -6.95 -13.31
CA LYS A 137 18.68 -6.67 -14.50
C LYS A 137 17.73 -7.84 -14.71
N GLU A 138 16.43 -7.57 -14.72
CA GLU A 138 15.50 -8.46 -15.42
C GLU A 138 15.87 -8.45 -16.91
N VAL A 139 16.38 -9.58 -17.40
CA VAL A 139 16.62 -9.77 -18.83
C VAL A 139 15.27 -9.96 -19.49
N LYS A 140 14.69 -8.87 -20.01
CA LYS A 140 13.61 -8.97 -20.99
C LYS A 140 14.14 -9.83 -22.15
N PRO A 141 13.45 -10.93 -22.53
CA PRO A 141 13.96 -11.83 -23.57
C PRO A 141 14.11 -11.04 -24.87
N ASP A 142 15.29 -11.16 -25.50
CA ASP A 142 15.55 -10.48 -26.77
C ASP A 142 14.59 -11.04 -27.83
N PRO A 143 13.73 -10.22 -28.47
CA PRO A 143 12.84 -10.68 -29.55
C PRO A 143 13.59 -11.19 -30.79
N ARG A 144 14.93 -11.25 -30.78
CA ARG A 144 15.78 -11.83 -31.82
C ARG A 144 16.39 -13.20 -31.48
N SER A 145 16.05 -13.85 -30.35
CA SER A 145 16.45 -15.25 -30.14
C SER A 145 15.70 -16.20 -31.11
N PRO A 146 16.39 -16.95 -32.01
CA PRO A 146 15.72 -17.54 -33.17
C PRO A 146 15.08 -18.91 -32.88
N THR A 147 13.83 -18.92 -32.42
CA THR A 147 12.96 -20.11 -32.53
C THR A 147 12.52 -20.29 -33.99
N LEU A 148 12.96 -21.39 -34.62
CA LEU A 148 12.75 -21.69 -36.03
C LEU A 148 11.26 -21.68 -36.47
N ARG A 149 10.89 -20.71 -37.32
CA ARG A 149 9.81 -20.85 -38.31
C ARG A 149 10.31 -20.46 -39.70
N ARG A 150 9.80 -21.13 -40.72
CA ARG A 150 10.52 -21.41 -41.99
C ARG A 150 9.72 -20.93 -43.21
N VAL A 151 9.98 -19.68 -43.63
CA VAL A 151 9.50 -19.06 -44.89
C VAL A 151 10.66 -18.17 -45.37
N ALA A 152 11.49 -18.57 -46.34
CA ALA A 152 11.28 -18.73 -47.79
C ALA A 152 11.46 -17.40 -48.58
N ASN A 153 12.43 -17.41 -49.52
CA ASN A 153 12.82 -16.36 -50.48
C ASN A 153 13.37 -15.03 -49.89
N GLY A 154 14.28 -14.35 -50.60
CA GLY A 154 14.73 -12.99 -50.21
C GLY A 154 16.00 -12.44 -50.86
N SER A 155 17.08 -13.22 -50.92
CA SER A 155 18.35 -12.95 -51.64
C SER A 155 19.28 -11.79 -51.19
N ARG A 156 20.60 -12.08 -51.27
CA ARG A 156 21.78 -11.21 -51.50
C ARG A 156 22.74 -10.85 -50.34
N HIS A 157 23.93 -11.45 -50.49
CA HIS A 157 25.31 -11.00 -50.15
C HIS A 157 25.66 -10.60 -48.68
N GLY A 158 26.68 -11.21 -48.05
CA GLY A 158 27.49 -12.35 -48.51
C GLY A 158 28.78 -12.61 -47.74
N VAL A 159 29.54 -13.60 -48.23
CA VAL A 159 30.89 -14.05 -47.83
C VAL A 159 30.99 -14.78 -46.48
N ALA A 160 31.65 -15.93 -46.49
CA ALA A 160 31.92 -16.76 -45.31
C ALA A 160 33.34 -17.37 -45.39
N ALA A 161 33.92 -17.71 -44.23
CA ALA A 161 35.11 -18.54 -44.06
C ALA A 161 35.13 -19.03 -42.58
N SER A 162 35.57 -20.24 -42.22
CA SER A 162 35.92 -21.42 -43.03
C SER A 162 35.56 -22.69 -42.24
N ILE A 163 35.48 -23.84 -42.91
CA ILE A 163 35.26 -25.16 -42.30
C ILE A 163 36.61 -25.87 -42.15
N SER A 164 36.85 -26.56 -41.02
CA SER A 164 37.78 -27.69 -40.99
C SER A 164 37.63 -28.59 -39.75
N SER A 165 37.54 -29.90 -40.04
CA SER A 165 37.87 -31.06 -39.19
C SER A 165 36.74 -31.76 -38.40
N GLU A 166 36.22 -32.84 -39.01
CA GLU A 166 35.56 -33.98 -38.34
C GLU A 166 36.53 -35.18 -38.23
N LEU A 167 36.04 -36.29 -37.61
CA LEU A 167 36.55 -37.67 -37.68
C LEU A 167 37.83 -37.95 -36.86
N THR A 168 38.06 -39.13 -36.24
CA THR A 168 37.36 -40.45 -36.33
C THR A 168 37.63 -41.33 -35.08
N ILE A 169 36.81 -42.40 -34.86
CA ILE A 169 37.19 -43.73 -34.27
C ILE A 169 37.62 -43.77 -32.78
N THR A 170 37.27 -44.74 -31.90
CA THR A 170 36.32 -45.90 -31.87
C THR A 170 35.91 -46.18 -30.40
N PRO A 171 34.88 -47.00 -30.12
CA PRO A 171 34.46 -47.32 -28.75
C PRO A 171 35.20 -48.52 -28.13
N ASP A 172 35.28 -48.56 -26.80
CA ASP A 172 34.71 -49.68 -26.04
C ASP A 172 34.34 -49.29 -24.59
N ARG A 173 33.57 -50.13 -23.90
CA ARG A 173 33.06 -49.91 -22.53
C ARG A 173 34.10 -50.31 -21.46
N PHE A 174 34.19 -49.55 -20.36
CA PHE A 174 33.69 -49.98 -19.03
C PHE A 174 33.97 -48.97 -17.88
N ARG A 175 33.17 -49.06 -16.81
CA ARG A 175 33.37 -48.52 -15.44
C ARG A 175 33.31 -47.00 -15.19
N SER A 176 32.08 -46.57 -14.86
CA SER A 176 31.71 -45.83 -13.63
C SER A 176 32.44 -44.54 -13.23
N GLY A 177 31.71 -43.41 -13.28
CA GLY A 177 32.02 -42.19 -12.53
C GLY A 177 30.92 -41.14 -12.69
N SER A 178 30.43 -40.59 -11.56
CA SER A 178 29.63 -39.35 -11.40
C SER A 178 28.62 -38.92 -12.48
N ARG A 179 27.34 -38.83 -12.08
CA ARG A 179 26.27 -38.04 -12.74
C ARG A 179 26.77 -36.65 -13.18
N GLU A 180 26.52 -36.28 -14.42
CA GLU A 180 26.22 -34.88 -14.76
C GLU A 180 24.74 -34.59 -14.43
N PRO A 181 24.41 -33.48 -13.74
CA PRO A 181 23.03 -33.04 -13.60
C PRO A 181 22.58 -32.32 -14.88
N SER A 182 21.39 -32.63 -15.40
CA SER A 182 20.81 -31.95 -16.54
C SER A 182 20.50 -30.47 -16.22
N GLU A 183 20.79 -29.58 -17.17
CA GLU A 183 20.44 -28.15 -17.07
C GLU A 183 18.93 -27.92 -17.25
N GLY A 184 18.14 -28.32 -16.26
CA GLY A 184 16.80 -27.79 -16.06
C GLY A 184 16.90 -26.29 -15.72
N SER A 185 16.07 -25.45 -16.33
CA SER A 185 16.09 -23.98 -16.19
C SER A 185 15.52 -23.48 -14.84
N ALA A 186 16.07 -23.99 -13.74
CA ALA A 186 15.79 -23.52 -12.39
C ALA A 186 16.32 -22.09 -12.20
N SER A 187 15.42 -21.11 -12.35
CA SER A 187 15.69 -19.70 -12.06
C SER A 187 15.85 -19.47 -10.55
N THR A 188 17.01 -19.87 -10.04
CA THR A 188 17.40 -19.67 -8.64
C THR A 188 17.44 -18.18 -8.31
N LYS A 189 16.37 -17.67 -7.70
CA LYS A 189 16.37 -16.37 -7.02
C LYS A 189 17.44 -16.42 -5.92
N LYS A 190 18.51 -15.65 -6.10
CA LYS A 190 19.69 -15.59 -5.21
C LYS A 190 19.69 -14.27 -4.44
N ASP A 191 20.03 -14.31 -3.15
CA ASP A 191 19.84 -13.19 -2.21
C ASP A 191 20.69 -11.93 -2.52
N THR A 192 20.06 -10.96 -3.19
CA THR A 192 20.58 -9.60 -3.45
C THR A 192 20.85 -8.80 -2.17
N GLY A 193 20.04 -8.99 -1.13
CA GLY A 193 20.20 -8.30 0.16
C GLY A 193 21.48 -8.72 0.91
N ALA A 194 21.96 -9.95 0.69
CA ALA A 194 23.17 -10.47 1.33
C ALA A 194 24.44 -9.87 0.71
N SER A 195 24.53 -9.83 -0.62
CA SER A 195 25.69 -9.24 -1.33
C SER A 195 25.77 -7.72 -1.13
N THR A 196 24.64 -7.02 -1.07
CA THR A 196 24.55 -5.59 -0.73
C THR A 196 25.12 -5.30 0.67
N SER A 197 24.78 -6.12 1.66
CA SER A 197 25.27 -5.96 3.03
C SER A 197 26.77 -6.27 3.17
N GLN A 198 27.25 -7.29 2.45
CA GLN A 198 28.67 -7.68 2.44
C GLN A 198 29.54 -6.62 1.73
N LEU A 199 29.04 -6.01 0.64
CA LEU A 199 29.71 -4.89 -0.03
C LEU A 199 29.80 -3.65 0.87
N ALA A 200 28.78 -3.35 1.68
CA ALA A 200 28.83 -2.26 2.66
C ALA A 200 29.97 -2.43 3.69
N GLY A 201 30.23 -3.67 4.14
CA GLY A 201 31.36 -3.97 5.03
C GLY A 201 32.73 -3.76 4.38
N LEU A 202 32.86 -4.14 3.11
CA LEU A 202 34.08 -3.85 2.33
C LEU A 202 34.28 -2.34 2.14
N VAL A 203 33.22 -1.58 1.86
CA VAL A 203 33.28 -0.10 1.75
C VAL A 203 33.72 0.53 3.06
N GLY A 204 33.19 0.09 4.21
CA GLY A 204 33.64 0.52 5.53
C GLY A 204 35.13 0.26 5.76
N MET A 205 35.62 -0.94 5.41
CA MET A 205 37.03 -1.29 5.51
C MET A 205 37.91 -0.40 4.59
N PHE A 206 37.53 -0.22 3.33
CA PHE A 206 38.31 0.59 2.37
C PHE A 206 38.31 2.09 2.71
N THR A 207 37.21 2.64 3.24
CA THR A 207 37.20 4.03 3.74
C THR A 207 38.15 4.22 4.93
N GLY A 208 38.24 3.25 5.85
CA GLY A 208 39.21 3.24 6.94
C GLY A 208 40.67 3.11 6.46
N CYS A 209 40.93 2.23 5.48
CA CYS A 209 42.23 2.15 4.81
C CYS A 209 42.63 3.48 4.14
N GLY A 210 41.66 4.29 3.70
CA GLY A 210 41.91 5.63 3.15
C GLY A 210 42.59 6.57 4.14
N ALA A 211 42.17 6.53 5.42
CA ALA A 211 42.84 7.28 6.48
C ALA A 211 44.27 6.80 6.72
N LEU A 212 44.53 5.49 6.64
CA LEU A 212 45.89 4.93 6.73
C LEU A 212 46.78 5.35 5.56
N VAL A 213 46.24 5.42 4.33
CA VAL A 213 46.98 5.95 3.16
C VAL A 213 47.35 7.42 3.38
N ALA A 214 46.44 8.24 3.92
CA ALA A 214 46.74 9.63 4.26
C ALA A 214 47.86 9.75 5.31
N LEU A 215 47.82 8.93 6.36
CA LEU A 215 48.81 8.92 7.45
C LEU A 215 50.19 8.38 7.03
N LEU A 216 50.23 7.30 6.25
CA LEU A 216 51.47 6.60 5.90
C LEU A 216 52.12 7.09 4.60
N VAL A 217 51.33 7.65 3.67
CA VAL A 217 51.82 8.06 2.34
C VAL A 217 51.78 9.58 2.17
N PHE A 218 50.63 10.23 2.42
CA PHE A 218 50.46 11.65 2.07
C PHE A 218 51.07 12.61 3.10
N LEU A 219 50.84 12.39 4.40
CA LEU A 219 51.32 13.29 5.45
C LEU A 219 52.85 13.32 5.62
N PRO A 220 53.62 12.24 5.31
CA PRO A 220 55.07 12.31 5.25
C PRO A 220 55.66 13.03 4.02
N LEU A 221 54.85 13.44 3.02
CA LEU A 221 55.37 14.05 1.78
C LEU A 221 56.14 15.37 2.03
N PRO A 222 55.62 16.37 2.80
CA PRO A 222 56.37 17.60 3.03
C PRO A 222 57.74 17.34 3.69
N THR A 223 57.78 16.43 4.67
CA THR A 223 59.04 16.06 5.32
C THR A 223 60.02 15.34 4.39
N ARG A 224 59.52 14.55 3.42
CA ARG A 224 60.37 13.88 2.42
C ARG A 224 60.91 14.86 1.37
N PHE A 225 60.12 15.82 0.90
CA PHE A 225 60.60 16.86 -0.01
C PHE A 225 61.59 17.82 0.69
N GLN A 226 61.37 18.14 1.96
CA GLN A 226 62.33 18.90 2.77
C GLN A 226 63.65 18.12 2.97
N GLN A 227 63.59 16.81 3.21
CA GLN A 227 64.78 15.93 3.25
C GLN A 227 65.49 15.81 1.88
N ALA A 228 64.77 16.00 0.77
CA ALA A 228 65.34 16.06 -0.58
C ALA A 228 65.94 17.44 -0.95
N GLY A 229 65.94 18.41 -0.03
CA GLY A 229 66.57 19.72 -0.20
C GLY A 229 65.62 20.88 -0.54
N GLU A 230 64.31 20.67 -0.59
CA GLU A 230 63.36 21.78 -0.77
C GLU A 230 63.22 22.65 0.49
N THR A 231 63.00 23.95 0.30
CA THR A 231 62.59 24.84 1.40
C THR A 231 61.24 24.38 1.99
N PRO A 232 60.95 24.56 3.30
CA PRO A 232 59.71 24.07 3.90
C PRO A 232 58.44 24.57 3.18
N ALA A 233 58.46 25.84 2.77
CA ALA A 233 57.39 26.49 2.01
C ALA A 233 57.17 25.87 0.62
N ALA A 234 58.23 25.39 -0.05
CA ALA A 234 58.15 24.69 -1.32
C ALA A 234 57.68 23.24 -1.11
N ALA A 235 58.26 22.53 -0.13
CA ALA A 235 57.97 21.14 0.18
C ALA A 235 56.49 20.88 0.54
N VAL A 236 55.86 21.79 1.29
CA VAL A 236 54.40 21.77 1.53
C VAL A 236 53.63 21.99 0.23
N GLY A 237 54.07 22.92 -0.61
CA GLY A 237 53.50 23.15 -1.95
C GLY A 237 53.56 21.89 -2.82
N ALA A 238 54.74 21.29 -2.98
CA ALA A 238 54.96 20.07 -3.75
C ALA A 238 54.07 18.90 -3.28
N ALA A 239 53.91 18.73 -1.96
CA ALA A 239 53.00 17.72 -1.40
C ALA A 239 51.53 17.96 -1.80
N PHE A 240 51.03 19.19 -1.70
CA PHE A 240 49.66 19.53 -2.11
C PHE A 240 49.45 19.43 -3.63
N TYR A 241 50.44 19.82 -4.45
CA TYR A 241 50.40 19.65 -5.90
C TYR A 241 50.33 18.17 -6.29
N LEU A 242 51.16 17.31 -5.66
CA LEU A 242 51.16 15.87 -5.90
C LEU A 242 49.85 15.21 -5.47
N VAL A 243 49.34 15.49 -4.26
CA VAL A 243 48.05 14.91 -3.80
C VAL A 243 46.87 15.42 -4.65
N GLY A 244 46.91 16.69 -5.09
CA GLY A 244 45.95 17.23 -6.05
C GLY A 244 45.99 16.52 -7.41
N ALA A 245 47.19 16.23 -7.93
CA ALA A 245 47.35 15.45 -9.17
C ALA A 245 46.84 14.01 -9.02
N ILE A 246 47.04 13.37 -7.87
CA ILE A 246 46.47 12.05 -7.55
C ILE A 246 44.93 12.12 -7.53
N ALA A 247 44.31 13.19 -7.03
CA ALA A 247 42.87 13.38 -7.10
C ALA A 247 42.34 13.48 -8.56
N ILE A 248 43.07 14.17 -9.45
CA ILE A 248 42.74 14.20 -10.89
C ILE A 248 42.88 12.81 -11.53
N LEU A 249 43.92 12.04 -11.20
CA LEU A 249 44.08 10.65 -11.68
C LEU A 249 42.95 9.74 -11.17
N VAL A 250 42.50 9.90 -9.93
CA VAL A 250 41.33 9.20 -9.38
C VAL A 250 40.03 9.62 -10.11
N ALA A 251 39.88 10.89 -10.48
CA ALA A 251 38.76 11.35 -11.30
C ALA A 251 38.72 10.65 -12.67
N ILE A 252 39.87 10.55 -13.34
CA ILE A 252 40.02 9.85 -14.63
C ILE A 252 39.72 8.35 -14.47
N ALA A 253 40.25 7.70 -13.43
CA ALA A 253 39.97 6.30 -13.14
C ALA A 253 38.47 6.04 -12.88
N CYS A 254 37.79 6.94 -12.14
CA CYS A 254 36.34 6.85 -11.91
C CYS A 254 35.52 7.08 -13.20
N PHE A 255 35.96 7.97 -14.09
CA PHE A 255 35.27 8.26 -15.35
C PHE A 255 35.18 7.04 -16.28
N PHE A 256 36.28 6.28 -16.39
CA PHE A 256 36.33 5.04 -17.16
C PHE A 256 35.72 3.85 -16.39
N GLY A 257 36.04 3.73 -15.10
CA GLY A 257 35.67 2.58 -14.28
C GLY A 257 34.19 2.48 -13.93
N LEU A 258 33.50 3.61 -13.72
CA LEU A 258 32.06 3.65 -13.40
C LEU A 258 31.18 3.80 -14.65
N ARG A 259 31.66 3.37 -15.83
CA ARG A 259 30.90 3.39 -17.08
C ARG A 259 29.85 2.27 -17.09
N GLN A 260 28.66 2.54 -17.63
CA GLN A 260 27.55 1.57 -17.76
C GLN A 260 27.13 0.89 -16.44
N LEU A 261 26.83 1.70 -15.42
CA LEU A 261 26.18 1.23 -14.19
C LEU A 261 24.69 0.95 -14.44
N SER A 262 24.18 -0.13 -13.83
CA SER A 262 22.76 -0.48 -13.85
C SER A 262 21.89 0.62 -13.24
N GLY A 263 20.79 0.97 -13.90
CA GLY A 263 19.88 2.03 -13.44
C GLY A 263 20.44 3.46 -13.60
N GLU A 264 21.41 3.67 -14.50
CA GLU A 264 21.99 4.98 -14.83
C GLU A 264 22.01 5.27 -16.34
N GLU A 265 21.44 4.39 -17.17
CA GLU A 265 21.61 4.39 -18.64
C GLU A 265 20.97 5.59 -19.36
N GLU A 266 19.93 6.19 -18.77
CA GLU A 266 19.26 7.40 -19.30
C GLU A 266 19.76 8.73 -18.69
N LYS A 267 20.73 8.68 -17.75
CA LYS A 267 21.16 9.86 -16.99
C LYS A 267 22.37 10.55 -17.63
N GLY A 268 22.37 11.88 -17.59
CA GLY A 268 23.48 12.68 -18.12
C GLY A 268 23.14 14.15 -18.36
N TRP A 269 24.18 14.93 -18.64
CA TRP A 269 24.13 16.40 -18.77
C TRP A 269 23.04 16.94 -19.71
N ARG A 270 22.65 16.19 -20.76
CA ARG A 270 21.60 16.63 -21.71
C ARG A 270 20.22 16.80 -21.05
N ARG A 271 19.89 16.00 -20.01
CA ARG A 271 18.64 16.13 -19.23
C ARG A 271 18.58 17.42 -18.39
N LEU A 272 19.69 18.13 -18.18
CA LEU A 272 19.67 19.47 -17.56
C LEU A 272 19.34 20.59 -18.56
N THR A 273 19.73 20.43 -19.82
CA THR A 273 19.70 21.51 -20.83
C THR A 273 18.44 21.52 -21.70
N GLY A 274 17.50 20.60 -21.48
CA GLY A 274 16.16 20.61 -22.11
C GLY A 274 16.12 20.49 -23.64
N LYS A 275 17.22 20.07 -24.28
CA LYS A 275 17.45 20.32 -25.72
C LYS A 275 17.17 19.13 -26.66
N ASP A 276 16.53 18.08 -26.17
CA ASP A 276 16.13 16.87 -26.92
C ASP A 276 14.59 16.71 -26.94
N GLU A 277 13.83 17.81 -27.09
CA GLU A 277 12.35 17.79 -27.12
C GLU A 277 11.74 17.31 -28.45
N GLN A 278 12.53 16.67 -29.33
CA GLN A 278 12.14 16.45 -30.73
C GLN A 278 12.64 15.16 -31.38
N LYS A 279 12.53 14.00 -30.71
CA LYS A 279 12.42 12.66 -31.37
C LYS A 279 11.98 11.45 -30.52
N THR A 280 11.05 11.59 -29.56
CA THR A 280 10.37 10.41 -28.94
C THR A 280 9.02 10.74 -28.27
N ALA A 281 8.04 11.22 -29.06
CA ALA A 281 6.70 11.54 -28.56
C ALA A 281 5.76 10.32 -28.58
N ASP A 282 6.02 9.30 -27.75
CA ASP A 282 5.05 8.20 -27.50
C ASP A 282 5.28 7.41 -26.20
N ARG A 283 5.92 8.03 -25.20
CA ARG A 283 5.90 7.56 -23.80
C ARG A 283 5.46 8.68 -22.87
N ALA A 284 5.11 8.29 -21.64
CA ALA A 284 4.39 9.13 -20.69
C ALA A 284 5.01 10.52 -20.48
N ARG A 285 4.15 11.50 -20.17
CA ARG A 285 4.58 12.75 -19.54
C ARG A 285 5.01 12.47 -18.10
N ASP A 286 6.19 11.87 -17.94
CA ASP A 286 6.84 11.78 -16.63
C ASP A 286 7.06 13.19 -16.11
N LEU A 287 6.43 13.52 -14.98
CA LEU A 287 6.67 14.80 -14.32
C LEU A 287 8.13 14.83 -13.89
N VAL A 288 8.92 15.70 -14.52
CA VAL A 288 10.28 16.04 -14.08
C VAL A 288 10.17 16.76 -12.73
N LEU A 289 10.08 15.97 -11.65
CA LEU A 289 9.80 16.45 -10.30
C LEU A 289 10.80 17.53 -9.91
N SER A 290 10.28 18.67 -9.47
CA SER A 290 11.07 19.82 -9.07
C SER A 290 12.01 19.45 -7.91
N TYR A 291 13.23 19.97 -7.90
CA TYR A 291 14.26 19.58 -6.92
C TYR A 291 13.81 19.63 -5.44
N PRO A 292 13.04 20.63 -4.98
CA PRO A 292 12.54 20.64 -3.60
C PRO A 292 11.58 19.47 -3.29
N PHE A 293 10.81 19.00 -4.28
CA PHE A 293 9.91 17.86 -4.12
C PHE A 293 10.68 16.55 -3.96
N LEU A 294 11.73 16.33 -4.76
CA LEU A 294 12.58 15.13 -4.63
C LEU A 294 13.24 15.05 -3.24
N PHE A 295 13.72 16.17 -2.71
CA PHE A 295 14.28 16.23 -1.35
C PHE A 295 13.22 16.05 -0.25
N VAL A 296 12.07 16.70 -0.36
CA VAL A 296 10.95 16.51 0.59
C VAL A 296 10.49 15.06 0.58
N GLU A 297 10.40 14.42 -0.59
CA GLU A 297 9.96 13.02 -0.70
C GLU A 297 11.05 12.04 -0.25
N SER A 298 12.35 12.32 -0.38
CA SER A 298 13.43 11.49 0.21
C SER A 298 13.53 11.59 1.74
N VAL A 299 13.30 12.78 2.30
CA VAL A 299 13.13 12.97 3.76
C VAL A 299 11.89 12.20 4.24
N ARG A 300 10.77 12.33 3.54
CA ARG A 300 9.51 11.63 3.82
C ARG A 300 9.62 10.11 3.66
N LEU A 301 10.46 9.62 2.74
CA LEU A 301 10.73 8.20 2.56
C LEU A 301 11.41 7.59 3.79
N GLY A 302 12.25 8.36 4.50
CA GLY A 302 12.80 7.99 5.80
C GLY A 302 11.76 7.80 6.92
N PHE A 303 10.53 8.30 6.75
CA PHE A 303 9.40 8.06 7.65
C PHE A 303 8.39 7.02 7.12
N ARG A 304 8.58 6.52 5.88
CA ARG A 304 7.72 5.51 5.25
C ARG A 304 8.39 4.14 5.13
N SER A 305 9.62 4.10 4.62
CA SER A 305 10.42 2.88 4.50
C SER A 305 11.20 2.66 5.80
N PRO A 306 10.98 1.56 6.53
CA PRO A 306 11.65 1.33 7.79
C PRO A 306 13.15 1.07 7.62
N LEU A 307 13.55 0.46 6.50
CA LEU A 307 14.97 0.23 6.17
C LEU A 307 15.71 1.56 5.96
N ILE A 308 15.12 2.48 5.20
CA ILE A 308 15.71 3.80 4.92
C ILE A 308 15.71 4.68 6.18
N GLY A 309 14.62 4.67 6.96
CA GLY A 309 14.54 5.40 8.24
C GLY A 309 15.55 4.90 9.28
N LEU A 310 15.68 3.59 9.45
CA LEU A 310 16.67 3.00 10.36
C LEU A 310 18.11 3.24 9.86
N GLY A 311 18.32 3.26 8.54
CA GLY A 311 19.56 3.72 7.91
C GLY A 311 19.88 5.18 8.24
N TYR A 312 18.92 6.09 8.13
CA TYR A 312 19.09 7.51 8.48
C TYR A 312 19.46 7.72 9.95
N VAL A 313 18.78 7.06 10.89
CA VAL A 313 19.12 7.15 12.33
C VAL A 313 20.48 6.53 12.62
N GLY A 314 20.79 5.38 12.01
CA GLY A 314 22.12 4.75 12.12
C GLY A 314 23.25 5.66 11.59
N GLY A 315 23.02 6.35 10.47
CA GLY A 315 23.96 7.32 9.89
C GLY A 315 24.23 8.54 10.77
N PHE A 316 23.19 9.06 11.45
CA PHE A 316 23.31 10.11 12.47
C PHE A 316 24.20 9.65 13.65
N VAL A 317 23.91 8.47 14.25
CA VAL A 317 24.68 7.94 15.38
C VAL A 317 26.13 7.59 14.98
N ALA A 318 26.32 7.03 13.79
CA ALA A 318 27.62 6.75 13.20
C ALA A 318 28.51 7.99 13.08
N ARG A 319 27.96 9.10 12.57
CA ARG A 319 28.71 10.35 12.34
C ARG A 319 28.94 11.13 13.64
N ALA A 320 27.98 11.14 14.56
CA ALA A 320 28.19 11.68 15.91
C ALA A 320 29.28 10.90 16.68
N SER A 321 29.31 9.57 16.57
CA SER A 321 30.34 8.71 17.19
C SER A 321 31.76 9.09 16.77
N SER A 322 31.97 9.47 15.50
CA SER A 322 33.27 9.94 15.03
C SER A 322 33.77 11.18 15.78
N VAL A 323 32.88 12.11 16.14
CA VAL A 323 33.24 13.30 16.94
C VAL A 323 33.54 12.91 18.39
N ALA A 324 32.76 12.01 18.99
CA ALA A 324 33.02 11.50 20.33
C ALA A 324 34.43 10.92 20.47
N ILE A 325 34.84 10.10 19.51
CA ILE A 325 36.12 9.37 19.52
C ILE A 325 37.32 10.25 19.13
N SER A 326 37.13 11.26 18.27
CA SER A 326 38.22 12.11 17.75
C SER A 326 38.39 13.46 18.47
N LEU A 327 37.33 14.03 19.06
CA LEU A 327 37.36 15.31 19.76
C LEU A 327 37.26 15.12 21.28
N PHE A 328 36.25 14.37 21.75
CA PHE A 328 35.96 14.32 23.17
C PHE A 328 36.87 13.37 23.97
N ILE A 329 37.38 12.27 23.39
CA ILE A 329 38.41 11.44 24.06
C ILE A 329 39.69 12.26 24.37
N PRO A 330 40.27 13.03 23.42
CA PRO A 330 41.36 13.95 23.74
C PRO A 330 41.00 15.02 24.77
N LEU A 331 39.83 15.66 24.68
CA LEU A 331 39.41 16.69 25.66
C LEU A 331 39.27 16.11 27.08
N PHE A 332 38.63 14.96 27.22
CA PHE A 332 38.49 14.24 28.50
C PHE A 332 39.86 13.88 29.08
N THR A 333 40.76 13.35 28.25
CA THR A 333 42.13 13.00 28.66
C THR A 333 42.90 14.24 29.12
N ASN A 334 42.89 15.33 28.34
CA ASN A 334 43.60 16.56 28.70
C ASN A 334 43.03 17.19 29.97
N HIS A 335 41.70 17.20 30.16
CA HIS A 335 41.06 17.73 31.36
C HIS A 335 41.49 16.99 32.62
N TYR A 336 41.58 15.64 32.57
CA TYR A 336 42.06 14.83 33.68
C TYR A 336 43.48 15.22 34.13
N PHE A 337 44.46 15.28 33.21
CA PHE A 337 45.86 15.59 33.56
C PHE A 337 46.06 17.04 34.06
N LEU A 338 45.16 17.95 33.69
CA LEU A 338 45.13 19.32 34.24
C LEU A 338 44.48 19.34 35.64
N GLN A 339 43.44 18.54 35.87
CA GLN A 339 42.72 18.47 37.14
C GLN A 339 43.53 17.74 38.24
N THR A 340 44.32 16.71 37.89
CA THR A 340 45.20 16.01 38.84
C THR A 340 46.49 16.76 39.16
N GLY A 341 46.79 17.85 38.44
CA GLY A 341 48.04 18.60 38.58
C GLY A 341 49.27 17.92 37.98
N GLU A 342 49.11 16.77 37.30
CA GLU A 342 50.20 16.08 36.60
C GLU A 342 50.79 16.92 35.44
N CYS A 343 50.05 17.92 34.94
CA CYS A 343 50.51 18.88 33.94
C CYS A 343 50.17 20.32 34.35
N VAL A 344 51.19 21.17 34.49
CA VAL A 344 51.05 22.62 34.72
C VAL A 344 51.18 23.35 33.39
N VAL A 345 50.24 24.25 33.08
CA VAL A 345 50.19 25.02 31.82
C VAL A 345 50.03 26.50 32.15
N ASN A 346 50.76 27.36 31.43
CA ASN A 346 50.69 28.81 31.62
C ASN A 346 49.36 29.34 31.05
N PRO A 347 48.47 29.98 31.85
CA PRO A 347 47.15 30.42 31.38
C PRO A 347 47.21 31.52 30.31
N SER A 348 48.39 32.06 30.02
CA SER A 348 48.63 33.08 28.98
C SER A 348 48.81 32.49 27.56
N ASP A 349 49.14 31.19 27.44
CA ASP A 349 49.33 30.54 26.13
C ASP A 349 48.69 29.13 26.09
N PRO A 350 47.45 29.01 25.56
CA PRO A 350 46.76 27.73 25.41
C PRO A 350 47.42 26.74 24.43
N SER A 351 48.42 27.15 23.65
CA SER A 351 49.11 26.25 22.70
C SER A 351 50.12 25.32 23.37
N ASP A 352 50.60 25.69 24.56
CA ASP A 352 51.66 25.00 25.30
C ASP A 352 51.27 23.59 25.78
N ILE A 353 49.97 23.25 25.85
CA ILE A 353 49.46 21.92 26.28
C ILE A 353 50.17 20.75 25.56
N LYS A 354 50.53 20.91 24.28
CA LYS A 354 51.25 19.87 23.51
C LYS A 354 52.71 19.66 23.93
N HIS A 355 53.35 20.65 24.53
CA HIS A 355 54.75 20.61 24.97
C HIS A 355 54.86 20.42 26.49
N ALA A 356 54.00 21.08 27.27
CA ALA A 356 53.88 20.91 28.72
C ALA A 356 53.29 19.55 29.13
N CYS A 357 52.38 18.95 28.33
CA CYS A 357 51.67 17.72 28.70
C CYS A 357 51.81 16.56 27.69
N PRO A 358 53.05 16.09 27.38
CA PRO A 358 53.29 15.06 26.37
C PRO A 358 52.74 13.67 26.75
N GLN A 359 52.39 13.44 28.02
CA GLN A 359 51.80 12.17 28.48
C GLN A 359 50.31 12.07 28.10
N ALA A 360 49.51 13.11 28.39
CA ALA A 360 48.10 13.17 28.01
C ALA A 360 47.92 13.02 26.49
N TYR A 361 48.75 13.70 25.69
CA TYR A 361 48.69 13.60 24.23
C TYR A 361 48.99 12.18 23.72
N LYS A 362 49.99 11.50 24.29
CA LYS A 362 50.32 10.09 23.95
C LYS A 362 49.18 9.14 24.33
N LEU A 363 48.56 9.34 25.49
CA LEU A 363 47.44 8.50 25.94
C LEU A 363 46.18 8.74 25.08
N ALA A 364 45.81 9.99 24.83
CA ALA A 364 44.68 10.35 23.97
C ALA A 364 44.83 9.73 22.56
N ALA A 365 46.01 9.86 21.95
CA ALA A 365 46.31 9.26 20.66
C ALA A 365 46.25 7.72 20.69
N MET A 366 46.69 7.10 21.79
CA MET A 366 46.60 5.63 21.98
C MET A 366 45.14 5.17 22.09
N LEU A 367 44.30 5.84 22.88
CA LEU A 367 42.89 5.48 23.04
C LEU A 367 42.11 5.68 21.73
N THR A 368 42.16 6.87 21.12
CA THR A 368 41.52 7.12 19.82
C THR A 368 42.03 6.16 18.74
N GLY A 369 43.35 5.85 18.73
CA GLY A 369 43.95 4.89 17.80
C GLY A 369 43.44 3.45 17.96
N ILE A 370 43.32 2.95 19.20
CA ILE A 370 42.76 1.62 19.48
C ILE A 370 41.30 1.53 19.05
N SER A 371 40.50 2.58 19.30
CA SER A 371 39.11 2.64 18.83
C SER A 371 39.01 2.50 17.31
N GLN A 372 39.86 3.19 16.56
CA GLN A 372 39.85 3.14 15.09
C GLN A 372 40.42 1.84 14.52
N LEU A 373 41.40 1.22 15.19
CA LEU A 373 41.93 -0.09 14.80
C LEU A 373 40.87 -1.19 14.95
N ILE A 374 40.14 -1.21 16.08
CA ILE A 374 39.04 -2.14 16.30
C ILE A 374 37.90 -1.88 15.30
N ALA A 375 37.56 -0.61 15.03
CA ALA A 375 36.59 -0.26 14.00
C ALA A 375 36.97 -0.84 12.62
N LEU A 376 38.23 -0.67 12.19
CA LEU A 376 38.72 -1.18 10.91
C LEU A 376 38.62 -2.72 10.81
N LEU A 377 39.00 -3.44 11.88
CA LEU A 377 38.96 -4.90 11.93
C LEU A 377 37.52 -5.46 11.95
N CYS A 378 36.60 -4.75 12.59
CA CYS A 378 35.20 -5.17 12.67
C CYS A 378 34.36 -4.83 11.42
N ALA A 379 34.79 -3.91 10.56
CA ALA A 379 34.07 -3.51 9.35
C ALA A 379 33.58 -4.68 8.44
N PRO A 380 34.44 -5.64 8.01
CA PRO A 380 33.98 -6.76 7.19
C PRO A 380 33.07 -7.73 7.96
N LEU A 381 33.29 -7.89 9.28
CA LEU A 381 32.47 -8.76 10.14
C LEU A 381 31.02 -8.25 10.24
N PHE A 382 30.82 -6.96 10.46
CA PHE A 382 29.47 -6.37 10.50
C PHE A 382 28.77 -6.43 9.14
N GLY A 383 29.50 -6.30 8.02
CA GLY A 383 28.94 -6.49 6.68
C GLY A 383 28.46 -7.93 6.43
N TYR A 384 29.27 -8.92 6.80
CA TYR A 384 28.89 -10.33 6.73
C TYR A 384 27.69 -10.65 7.63
N LEU A 385 27.72 -10.23 8.89
CA LEU A 385 26.62 -10.47 9.84
C LEU A 385 25.33 -9.77 9.42
N SER A 386 25.41 -8.55 8.85
CA SER A 386 24.24 -7.83 8.33
C SER A 386 23.62 -8.52 7.11
N GLY A 387 24.42 -9.24 6.32
CA GLY A 387 23.91 -10.09 5.23
C GLY A 387 23.35 -11.42 5.72
N LYS A 388 23.88 -11.97 6.82
CA LYS A 388 23.44 -13.26 7.40
C LYS A 388 22.18 -13.18 8.25
N TYR A 389 21.92 -12.04 8.91
CA TYR A 389 20.76 -11.85 9.79
C TYR A 389 19.86 -10.67 9.37
N PRO A 390 19.37 -10.64 8.11
CA PRO A 390 18.73 -9.46 7.52
C PRO A 390 17.36 -9.13 8.13
N ARG A 391 16.60 -10.14 8.60
CA ARG A 391 15.21 -10.04 9.05
C ARG A 391 15.03 -9.28 10.37
N TYR A 392 15.98 -9.42 11.29
CA TYR A 392 15.92 -8.81 12.63
C TYR A 392 16.97 -7.71 12.87
N ASN A 393 17.82 -7.42 11.88
CA ASN A 393 18.89 -6.40 11.94
C ASN A 393 19.78 -6.49 13.21
N ILE A 394 19.95 -7.71 13.75
CA ILE A 394 20.65 -8.01 15.01
C ILE A 394 22.02 -7.29 15.12
N PRO A 395 22.86 -7.21 14.07
CA PRO A 395 24.15 -6.54 14.17
C PRO A 395 24.05 -5.05 14.48
N LEU A 396 23.02 -4.35 13.99
CA LEU A 396 22.79 -2.94 14.35
C LEU A 396 22.36 -2.81 15.82
N LEU A 397 21.54 -3.74 16.31
CA LEU A 397 21.14 -3.77 17.73
C LEU A 397 22.34 -4.04 18.64
N LEU A 398 23.25 -4.93 18.24
CA LEU A 398 24.51 -5.19 18.96
C LEU A 398 25.47 -3.98 18.92
N ALA A 399 25.56 -3.26 17.79
CA ALA A 399 26.34 -2.03 17.67
C ALA A 399 25.77 -0.88 18.53
N ALA A 400 24.45 -0.78 18.63
CA ALA A 400 23.78 0.17 19.51
C ALA A 400 23.97 -0.21 20.99
N ALA A 401 23.81 -1.49 21.35
CA ALA A 401 24.01 -1.97 22.72
C ALA A 401 25.46 -1.80 23.21
N SER A 402 26.46 -2.13 22.37
CA SER A 402 27.88 -1.85 22.66
C SER A 402 28.17 -0.35 22.74
N GLY A 403 27.45 0.48 21.99
CA GLY A 403 27.51 1.94 22.10
C GLY A 403 26.99 2.47 23.43
N ILE A 404 25.80 2.02 23.86
CA ILE A 404 25.23 2.40 25.18
C ILE A 404 26.21 2.04 26.29
N ALA A 405 26.67 0.78 26.32
CA ALA A 405 27.59 0.29 27.34
C ALA A 405 28.94 1.03 27.29
N GLY A 406 29.57 1.08 26.11
CA GLY A 406 30.89 1.70 25.92
C GLY A 406 30.89 3.19 26.27
N TYR A 407 29.97 3.98 25.71
CA TYR A 407 29.93 5.42 25.98
C TYR A 407 29.52 5.75 27.43
N ALA A 408 28.59 4.99 28.03
CA ALA A 408 28.23 5.20 29.43
C ALA A 408 29.38 4.84 30.38
N MET A 409 30.11 3.74 30.12
CA MET A 409 31.31 3.39 30.89
C MET A 409 32.43 4.42 30.72
N PHE A 410 32.71 4.88 29.49
CA PHE A 410 33.75 5.88 29.24
C PHE A 410 33.44 7.22 29.93
N GLY A 411 32.19 7.68 29.85
CA GLY A 411 31.75 8.90 30.56
C GLY A 411 31.79 8.80 32.09
N SER A 412 31.89 7.58 32.63
CA SER A 412 31.94 7.28 34.08
C SER A 412 33.35 6.90 34.58
N LEU A 413 34.40 7.03 33.76
CA LEU A 413 35.77 6.72 34.17
C LEU A 413 36.30 7.75 35.18
N ALA A 414 36.75 7.27 36.34
CA ALA A 414 37.48 8.10 37.32
C ALA A 414 38.85 8.54 36.78
N SER A 415 39.56 7.66 36.08
CA SER A 415 40.81 7.95 35.39
C SER A 415 40.84 7.31 33.99
N PRO A 416 41.26 8.05 32.94
CA PRO A 416 41.60 7.48 31.64
C PRO A 416 43.00 6.84 31.63
N ASN A 417 43.85 7.15 32.62
CA ASN A 417 45.24 6.71 32.69
C ASN A 417 45.32 5.30 33.32
N TYR A 418 45.55 4.28 32.50
CA TYR A 418 45.70 2.89 32.94
C TYR A 418 46.91 2.61 33.88
N LYS A 419 47.68 3.63 34.24
CA LYS A 419 48.83 3.56 35.17
C LYS A 419 48.67 4.35 36.48
N SER A 420 47.62 5.16 36.65
CA SER A 420 47.31 5.80 37.93
C SER A 420 46.70 4.81 38.92
N GLU A 421 46.66 5.12 40.21
CA GLU A 421 46.10 4.23 41.24
C GLU A 421 44.61 3.92 41.01
N ASP A 422 43.81 4.91 40.59
CA ASP A 422 42.41 4.73 40.14
C ASP A 422 42.27 4.19 38.69
N GLY A 423 43.39 3.82 38.06
CA GLY A 423 43.47 3.42 36.66
C GLY A 423 43.27 1.92 36.46
N THR A 424 42.35 1.53 35.57
CA THR A 424 42.15 0.11 35.21
C THR A 424 42.37 -0.14 33.71
N GLY A 425 42.94 -1.30 33.38
CA GLY A 425 43.10 -1.75 31.99
C GLY A 425 41.78 -1.93 31.23
N ALA A 426 40.64 -1.89 31.92
CA ALA A 426 39.30 -1.90 31.34
C ALA A 426 39.05 -0.74 30.35
N VAL A 427 39.77 0.38 30.46
CA VAL A 427 39.69 1.51 29.52
C VAL A 427 39.89 1.05 28.07
N PHE A 428 40.81 0.10 27.81
CA PHE A 428 41.03 -0.43 26.46
C PHE A 428 39.84 -1.27 25.94
N ILE A 429 39.15 -2.00 26.82
CA ILE A 429 37.95 -2.78 26.47
C ILE A 429 36.77 -1.83 26.20
N ILE A 430 36.59 -0.80 27.04
CA ILE A 430 35.59 0.25 26.86
C ILE A 430 35.77 0.93 25.50
N VAL A 431 37.00 1.36 25.19
CA VAL A 431 37.35 2.03 23.93
C VAL A 431 37.23 1.10 22.71
N ALA A 432 37.42 -0.21 22.87
CA ALA A 432 37.09 -1.18 21.83
C ALA A 432 35.57 -1.25 21.54
N LEU A 433 34.72 -1.16 22.58
CA LEU A 433 33.25 -1.09 22.40
C LEU A 433 32.80 0.18 21.66
N LEU A 434 33.47 1.32 21.89
CA LEU A 434 33.26 2.55 21.11
C LEU A 434 33.54 2.33 19.61
N GLY A 435 34.67 1.69 19.28
CA GLY A 435 35.03 1.34 17.91
C GLY A 435 34.04 0.37 17.24
N ILE A 436 33.62 -0.67 17.97
CA ILE A 436 32.60 -1.64 17.53
C ILE A 436 31.26 -0.92 17.23
N SER A 437 30.83 -0.04 18.12
CA SER A 437 29.60 0.74 17.95
C SER A 437 29.66 1.65 16.73
N GLN A 438 30.73 2.43 16.59
CA GLN A 438 30.93 3.35 15.47
C GLN A 438 30.87 2.61 14.13
N ILE A 439 31.65 1.54 13.93
CA ILE A 439 31.66 0.84 12.65
C ILE A 439 30.39 0.02 12.40
N GLY A 440 29.82 -0.59 13.44
CA GLY A 440 28.56 -1.33 13.31
C GLY A 440 27.42 -0.41 12.88
N ALA A 441 27.35 0.81 13.43
CA ALA A 441 26.42 1.83 12.97
C ALA A 441 26.68 2.24 11.50
N ILE A 442 27.93 2.50 11.11
CA ILE A 442 28.31 2.87 9.71
C ILE A 442 27.91 1.76 8.73
N VAL A 443 28.32 0.51 8.98
CA VAL A 443 28.18 -0.58 8.01
C VAL A 443 26.74 -1.05 7.93
N CYS A 444 26.04 -1.21 9.06
CA CYS A 444 24.65 -1.66 9.04
C CYS A 444 23.69 -0.59 8.52
N SER A 445 23.95 0.70 8.74
CA SER A 445 23.12 1.77 8.17
C SER A 445 23.25 1.85 6.64
N LEU A 446 24.47 1.72 6.10
CA LEU A 446 24.70 1.63 4.65
C LEU A 446 24.06 0.37 4.04
N ALA A 447 24.18 -0.78 4.70
CA ALA A 447 23.55 -2.04 4.29
C ALA A 447 22.01 -1.96 4.30
N LEU A 448 21.42 -1.27 5.28
CA LEU A 448 19.99 -0.99 5.36
C LEU A 448 19.54 -0.03 4.25
N LEU A 449 20.30 1.03 3.98
CA LEU A 449 19.99 2.00 2.94
C LEU A 449 20.03 1.36 1.54
N GLY A 450 21.04 0.51 1.27
CA GLY A 450 21.15 -0.24 0.03
C GLY A 450 19.96 -1.17 -0.21
N ARG A 451 19.63 -2.03 0.77
CA ARG A 451 18.45 -2.92 0.72
C ARG A 451 17.14 -2.13 0.56
N GLY A 452 17.00 -1.02 1.27
CA GLY A 452 15.82 -0.15 1.21
C GLY A 452 15.63 0.59 -0.11
N ILE A 453 16.71 0.91 -0.83
CA ILE A 453 16.65 1.51 -2.18
C ILE A 453 16.29 0.45 -3.22
N ASN A 454 16.90 -0.74 -3.13
CA ASN A 454 16.62 -1.85 -4.05
C ASN A 454 15.28 -2.54 -3.80
N ASN A 455 14.68 -2.34 -2.62
CA ASN A 455 13.45 -2.99 -2.13
C ASN A 455 13.62 -4.49 -1.83
N ASP A 456 14.80 -4.86 -1.31
CA ASP A 456 15.16 -6.22 -0.87
C ASP A 456 14.50 -6.59 0.49
N GLU A 457 13.18 -6.61 0.58
CA GLU A 457 12.46 -7.17 1.74
C GLU A 457 12.30 -8.69 1.59
N SER A 458 12.90 -9.45 2.50
CA SER A 458 13.13 -10.89 2.34
C SER A 458 11.87 -11.74 2.61
N SER A 459 11.23 -12.20 1.54
CA SER A 459 10.16 -13.22 1.59
C SER A 459 10.76 -14.63 1.74
N THR A 460 11.24 -14.97 2.94
CA THR A 460 11.82 -16.28 3.26
C THR A 460 11.21 -16.87 4.54
N ASP A 461 10.09 -17.56 4.37
CA ASP A 461 9.45 -18.43 5.37
C ASP A 461 9.18 -19.81 4.73
N ASP A 462 10.17 -20.70 4.79
CA ASP A 462 10.02 -22.13 4.48
C ASP A 462 11.07 -22.95 5.27
N PRO A 463 10.71 -23.50 6.45
CA PRO A 463 11.59 -24.38 7.22
C PRO A 463 11.39 -25.85 6.82
N ALA A 464 12.22 -26.32 5.88
CA ALA A 464 12.59 -27.71 5.58
C ALA A 464 11.58 -28.84 5.90
N SER A 465 10.96 -29.41 4.85
CA SER A 465 10.25 -30.70 4.91
C SER A 465 11.03 -31.81 4.17
N ASP A 466 11.88 -32.54 4.89
CA ASP A 466 12.47 -33.79 4.39
C ASP A 466 11.47 -34.95 4.45
N SER A 467 10.96 -35.45 3.31
CA SER A 467 10.43 -36.82 3.21
C SER A 467 10.20 -37.33 1.77
N ALA A 468 10.82 -38.48 1.46
CA ALA A 468 10.40 -39.54 0.53
C ALA A 468 10.20 -39.27 -0.99
N ASP A 469 11.04 -39.92 -1.80
CA ASP A 469 10.76 -40.27 -3.20
C ASP A 469 9.61 -41.28 -3.34
N ALA A 470 8.74 -41.11 -4.35
CA ALA A 470 7.93 -42.20 -4.92
C ALA A 470 7.53 -41.93 -6.40
N SER A 471 7.97 -42.82 -7.28
CA SER A 471 7.79 -42.82 -8.75
C SER A 471 6.34 -42.96 -9.26
N TYR A 472 6.01 -42.42 -10.45
CA TYR A 472 5.84 -43.21 -11.69
C TYR A 472 5.60 -42.35 -12.97
N HIS A 473 5.77 -42.96 -14.16
CA HIS A 473 5.63 -42.35 -15.49
C HIS A 473 4.19 -42.35 -16.07
N PRO A 474 3.85 -41.41 -16.98
CA PRO A 474 2.68 -41.49 -17.88
C PRO A 474 3.00 -42.19 -19.21
N SER A 475 1.98 -42.67 -19.95
CA SER A 475 2.17 -43.18 -21.33
C SER A 475 0.94 -43.07 -22.26
N ALA A 476 1.09 -42.22 -23.29
CA ALA A 476 0.68 -42.28 -24.70
C ALA A 476 -0.70 -42.80 -25.22
N GLY A 477 -1.23 -42.06 -26.22
CA GLY A 477 -2.17 -42.50 -27.29
C GLY A 477 -3.31 -41.50 -27.58
N ALA A 478 -3.78 -41.24 -28.82
CA ALA A 478 -3.25 -41.42 -30.19
C ALA A 478 -3.99 -40.48 -31.20
N THR A 479 -3.44 -40.28 -32.41
CA THR A 479 -3.95 -39.42 -33.56
C THR A 479 -5.00 -40.14 -34.45
N PRO A 480 -5.59 -39.59 -35.57
CA PRO A 480 -5.28 -38.44 -36.50
C PRO A 480 -6.51 -37.46 -36.69
N PRO A 481 -6.88 -36.77 -37.83
CA PRO A 481 -6.34 -36.56 -39.20
C PRO A 481 -6.36 -35.07 -39.73
N THR A 482 -6.89 -34.80 -40.95
CA THR A 482 -6.84 -33.54 -41.77
C THR A 482 -8.17 -33.36 -42.58
N SER A 483 -8.47 -32.42 -43.51
CA SER A 483 -7.76 -31.31 -44.24
C SER A 483 -8.78 -30.29 -44.88
N GLU A 484 -8.30 -29.25 -45.60
CA GLU A 484 -9.04 -28.15 -46.31
C GLU A 484 -9.25 -28.44 -47.84
N PRO A 485 -9.48 -27.48 -48.82
CA PRO A 485 -9.91 -26.04 -48.86
C PRO A 485 -10.92 -25.65 -50.02
N ILE A 486 -10.96 -24.36 -50.46
CA ILE A 486 -11.43 -23.75 -51.78
C ILE A 486 -12.89 -23.16 -51.85
N THR A 487 -13.28 -21.96 -52.36
CA THR A 487 -12.82 -20.53 -52.51
C THR A 487 -14.05 -19.63 -52.97
N PRO A 488 -14.07 -18.57 -53.85
CA PRO A 488 -14.51 -17.20 -53.43
C PRO A 488 -15.46 -16.36 -54.37
N VAL A 489 -15.98 -15.21 -53.90
CA VAL A 489 -16.47 -14.02 -54.69
C VAL A 489 -16.24 -12.69 -53.89
N HIS A 490 -16.24 -11.52 -54.56
CA HIS A 490 -15.82 -10.17 -54.12
C HIS A 490 -16.91 -9.21 -53.55
N GLU A 491 -16.41 -8.13 -52.90
CA GLU A 491 -16.76 -6.68 -52.83
C GLU A 491 -18.11 -6.14 -53.44
N GLU A 492 -18.67 -4.97 -53.06
CA GLU A 492 -18.09 -3.62 -52.85
C GLU A 492 -18.78 -2.72 -51.76
N GLU A 493 -18.03 -1.67 -51.35
CA GLU A 493 -18.36 -0.42 -50.60
C GLU A 493 -19.24 -0.37 -49.30
N PRO A 494 -18.74 0.28 -48.21
CA PRO A 494 -19.52 0.68 -47.04
C PRO A 494 -19.83 2.20 -46.95
N LEU A 495 -21.09 2.57 -46.71
CA LEU A 495 -21.49 3.95 -46.41
C LEU A 495 -21.26 4.32 -44.93
N LEU A 496 -20.18 5.07 -44.65
CA LEU A 496 -20.05 6.23 -43.73
C LEU A 496 -18.57 6.46 -43.30
N PRO A 497 -18.15 7.71 -43.00
CA PRO A 497 -16.74 8.09 -43.02
C PRO A 497 -15.91 7.61 -41.82
N GLN A 498 -14.67 7.23 -42.11
CA GLN A 498 -13.64 6.93 -41.11
C GLN A 498 -13.30 8.15 -40.26
N ASN A 499 -13.22 7.97 -38.94
CA ASN A 499 -12.61 8.95 -38.04
C ASN A 499 -11.61 8.26 -37.09
N GLN A 500 -10.38 8.10 -37.59
CA GLN A 500 -9.13 7.75 -36.89
C GLN A 500 -9.25 6.84 -35.65
N SER A 501 -9.43 5.54 -35.87
CA SER A 501 -9.10 4.53 -34.88
C SER A 501 -7.58 4.43 -34.71
N TYR A 502 -7.01 5.09 -33.69
CA TYR A 502 -5.61 4.90 -33.31
C TYR A 502 -5.40 3.48 -32.76
N THR A 503 -4.83 2.60 -33.58
CA THR A 503 -4.32 1.29 -33.15
C THR A 503 -3.08 1.48 -32.29
N THR A 504 -3.25 1.53 -30.98
CA THR A 504 -2.13 1.41 -30.02
C THR A 504 -2.11 0.00 -29.44
N ASP A 505 -1.17 -0.83 -29.87
CA ASP A 505 -0.85 -2.09 -29.21
C ASP A 505 -0.51 -1.83 -27.74
N ARG A 506 -1.36 -2.29 -26.83
CA ARG A 506 -1.06 -2.24 -25.40
C ARG A 506 -0.22 -3.46 -25.02
N PRO A 507 1.05 -3.30 -24.63
CA PRO A 507 1.84 -4.42 -24.12
C PRO A 507 1.23 -4.95 -22.82
N SER A 508 1.39 -6.25 -22.59
CA SER A 508 0.96 -6.90 -21.35
C SER A 508 1.67 -6.29 -20.14
N ILE A 509 0.89 -5.77 -19.18
CA ILE A 509 1.42 -5.15 -17.96
C ILE A 509 1.68 -6.24 -16.93
N ALA A 510 2.93 -6.67 -16.83
CA ALA A 510 3.42 -7.41 -15.67
C ALA A 510 3.44 -6.50 -14.42
N GLN A 511 3.42 -7.10 -13.22
CA GLN A 511 3.46 -6.37 -11.96
C GLN A 511 4.86 -5.78 -11.69
N GLU A 512 5.13 -4.57 -12.19
CA GLU A 512 6.40 -3.88 -11.93
C GLU A 512 6.53 -3.44 -10.46
N SER A 513 7.42 -4.11 -9.72
CA SER A 513 7.80 -3.71 -8.36
C SER A 513 8.60 -2.40 -8.37
N LYS A 514 8.13 -1.39 -7.64
CA LYS A 514 8.74 -0.05 -7.68
C LYS A 514 10.00 0.07 -6.83
N SER A 515 11.15 -0.21 -7.44
CA SER A 515 12.47 0.12 -6.90
C SER A 515 12.67 1.63 -6.78
N TYR A 516 13.38 2.11 -5.76
CA TYR A 516 13.66 3.55 -5.53
C TYR A 516 14.94 4.03 -6.23
N ASN A 517 15.42 3.29 -7.24
CA ASN A 517 16.70 3.51 -7.92
C ASN A 517 16.82 4.85 -8.68
N ASP A 518 15.71 5.55 -8.93
CA ASP A 518 15.68 6.88 -9.55
C ASP A 518 15.86 8.03 -8.54
N MET A 519 15.76 7.75 -7.24
CA MET A 519 15.91 8.73 -6.15
C MET A 519 17.08 8.39 -5.19
N LYS A 520 17.92 7.42 -5.56
CA LYS A 520 19.02 6.92 -4.72
C LYS A 520 20.02 8.00 -4.32
N GLY A 521 20.24 9.00 -5.18
CA GLY A 521 21.06 10.18 -4.91
C GLY A 521 20.45 11.07 -3.84
N SER A 522 19.17 11.42 -3.98
CA SER A 522 18.40 12.22 -2.99
C SER A 522 18.34 11.52 -1.63
N ILE A 523 18.15 10.20 -1.62
CA ILE A 523 18.18 9.36 -0.42
C ILE A 523 19.58 9.36 0.23
N ALA A 524 20.64 9.20 -0.55
CA ALA A 524 22.02 9.28 -0.06
C ALA A 524 22.40 10.68 0.46
N GLY A 525 21.98 11.76 -0.22
CA GLY A 525 22.18 13.14 0.24
C GLY A 525 21.44 13.45 1.54
N THR A 526 20.26 12.84 1.74
CA THR A 526 19.48 12.94 2.99
C THR A 526 20.15 12.17 4.14
N TYR A 527 20.71 10.99 3.86
CA TYR A 527 21.52 10.22 4.82
C TYR A 527 22.76 11.03 5.26
N SER A 528 23.51 11.60 4.31
CA SER A 528 24.66 12.47 4.61
C SER A 528 24.29 13.72 5.41
N LEU A 529 23.16 14.36 5.09
CA LEU A 529 22.63 15.53 5.81
C LEU A 529 22.39 15.23 7.30
N LEU A 530 21.69 14.13 7.60
CA LEU A 530 21.41 13.72 8.98
C LEU A 530 22.70 13.29 9.71
N GLY A 531 23.65 12.70 8.99
CA GLY A 531 25.01 12.48 9.47
C GLY A 531 25.73 13.76 9.91
N GLY A 532 25.75 14.79 9.04
CA GLY A 532 26.34 16.10 9.35
C GLY A 532 25.64 16.84 10.49
N PHE A 533 24.31 16.72 10.59
CA PHE A 533 23.57 17.24 11.74
C PHE A 533 24.00 16.57 13.06
N GLY A 534 24.30 15.27 13.05
CA GLY A 534 24.86 14.55 14.21
C GLY A 534 26.24 15.08 14.63
N ILE A 535 27.09 15.41 13.67
CA ILE A 535 28.42 16.03 13.91
C ILE A 535 28.25 17.39 14.59
N LEU A 536 27.43 18.30 14.00
CA LEU A 536 27.23 19.64 14.56
C LEU A 536 26.57 19.60 15.93
N LEU A 537 25.56 18.75 16.12
CA LEU A 537 24.83 18.64 17.38
C LEU A 537 25.72 18.14 18.52
N LEU A 538 26.53 17.09 18.32
CA LEU A 538 27.47 16.66 19.36
C LEU A 538 28.60 17.68 19.57
N THR A 539 29.13 18.29 18.51
CA THR A 539 30.20 19.31 18.64
C THR A 539 29.74 20.51 19.46
N LYS A 540 28.53 21.03 19.22
CA LYS A 540 28.01 22.23 19.91
C LYS A 540 27.35 21.93 21.25
N ALA A 541 26.37 21.02 21.30
CA ALA A 541 25.67 20.73 22.54
C ALA A 541 26.49 19.82 23.47
N GLY A 542 27.25 18.87 22.93
CA GLY A 542 28.22 18.09 23.72
C GLY A 542 29.32 18.99 24.29
N GLY A 543 29.85 19.95 23.52
CA GLY A 543 30.79 20.95 24.03
C GLY A 543 30.21 21.76 25.20
N ALA A 544 29.04 22.37 25.00
CA ALA A 544 28.37 23.13 26.06
C ALA A 544 28.05 22.28 27.31
N LEU A 545 27.77 20.98 27.17
CA LEU A 545 27.56 20.06 28.28
C LEU A 545 28.87 19.64 28.97
N PHE A 546 29.96 19.48 28.23
CA PHE A 546 31.31 19.25 28.78
C PHE A 546 31.71 20.41 29.70
N ASP A 547 31.52 21.65 29.24
CA ASP A 547 31.90 22.87 29.96
C ASP A 547 30.99 23.19 31.17
N SER A 548 29.70 22.82 31.11
CA SER A 548 28.71 23.21 32.14
C SER A 548 28.31 22.10 33.12
N THR A 549 28.39 20.84 32.71
CA THR A 549 27.88 19.67 33.46
C THR A 549 28.99 18.67 33.81
N GLY A 550 30.14 18.76 33.14
CA GLY A 550 31.34 17.98 33.45
C GLY A 550 31.80 17.08 32.30
N PRO A 551 33.05 16.59 32.35
CA PRO A 551 33.74 16.03 31.18
C PRO A 551 33.13 14.74 30.62
N GLY A 552 32.39 13.96 31.43
CA GLY A 552 31.69 12.75 30.99
C GLY A 552 30.44 13.02 30.10
N SER A 553 29.89 14.23 30.14
CA SER A 553 28.57 14.56 29.56
C SER A 553 28.40 14.28 28.05
N PRO A 554 29.40 14.53 27.17
CA PRO A 554 29.29 14.20 25.75
C PRO A 554 29.12 12.68 25.50
N PHE A 555 29.69 11.85 26.36
CA PHE A 555 29.59 10.39 26.23
C PHE A 555 28.24 9.89 26.73
N TYR A 556 27.67 10.46 27.80
CA TYR A 556 26.29 10.17 28.17
C TYR A 556 25.30 10.59 27.07
N MET A 557 25.52 11.71 26.40
CA MET A 557 24.75 12.13 25.22
C MET A 557 24.85 11.11 24.07
N MET A 558 26.04 10.54 23.82
CA MET A 558 26.23 9.45 22.84
C MET A 558 25.60 8.13 23.27
N ALA A 559 25.57 7.81 24.56
CA ALA A 559 24.84 6.64 25.09
C ALA A 559 23.32 6.81 24.87
N VAL A 560 22.77 8.02 25.05
CA VAL A 560 21.36 8.33 24.73
C VAL A 560 21.09 8.20 23.23
N PHE A 561 21.98 8.68 22.36
CA PHE A 561 21.83 8.51 20.90
C PHE A 561 21.81 7.02 20.48
N ASN A 562 22.66 6.20 21.08
CA ASN A 562 22.64 4.74 20.87
C ASN A 562 21.41 4.07 21.49
N ALA A 563 20.92 4.55 22.64
CA ALA A 563 19.68 4.07 23.24
C ALA A 563 18.46 4.36 22.34
N VAL A 564 18.38 5.54 21.73
CA VAL A 564 17.33 5.87 20.74
C VAL A 564 17.40 4.94 19.52
N LEU A 565 18.60 4.69 18.99
CA LEU A 565 18.81 3.74 17.89
C LEU A 565 18.38 2.31 18.26
N LEU A 566 18.77 1.82 19.44
CA LEU A 566 18.38 0.50 19.94
C LEU A 566 16.86 0.41 20.14
N VAL A 567 16.24 1.42 20.75
CA VAL A 567 14.79 1.47 21.00
C VAL A 567 14.00 1.46 19.69
N ILE A 568 14.39 2.27 18.69
CA ILE A 568 13.74 2.27 17.36
C ILE A 568 13.90 0.91 16.68
N GLY A 569 15.09 0.30 16.74
CA GLY A 569 15.34 -1.03 16.19
C GLY A 569 14.51 -2.13 16.85
N VAL A 570 14.45 -2.15 18.19
CA VAL A 570 13.70 -3.15 18.98
C VAL A 570 12.19 -2.98 18.82
N PHE A 571 11.66 -1.75 18.79
CA PHE A 571 10.24 -1.54 18.50
C PHE A 571 9.85 -1.99 17.08
N LYS A 572 10.77 -1.92 16.10
CA LYS A 572 10.53 -2.47 14.76
C LYS A 572 10.55 -4.01 14.76
N THR A 573 11.55 -4.66 15.36
CA THR A 573 11.57 -6.13 15.45
C THR A 573 10.40 -6.70 16.25
N ALA A 574 9.91 -5.98 17.26
CA ALA A 574 8.67 -6.33 17.96
C ALA A 574 7.42 -6.08 17.10
N SER A 575 7.36 -4.98 16.33
CA SER A 575 6.21 -4.64 15.49
C SER A 575 6.00 -5.58 14.30
N ASP A 576 7.04 -6.28 13.84
CA ASP A 576 6.96 -7.25 12.75
C ASP A 576 6.56 -8.67 13.21
N SER A 577 6.30 -8.84 14.52
CA SER A 577 6.02 -10.16 15.10
C SER A 577 4.54 -10.58 15.11
N LYS A 578 3.59 -9.72 14.70
CA LYS A 578 2.15 -10.04 14.71
C LYS A 578 1.33 -9.48 13.56
N MET A 579 0.31 -10.28 13.20
CA MET A 579 -0.77 -10.00 12.25
C MET A 579 -0.37 -9.97 10.76
N SER A 580 -0.02 -11.14 10.20
CA SER A 580 -0.21 -11.41 8.76
C SER A 580 -1.72 -11.58 8.49
N PHE A 581 -2.34 -10.46 8.12
CA PHE A 581 -3.50 -10.44 7.23
C PHE A 581 -3.04 -9.84 5.92
N ASP A 582 -3.43 -10.40 4.77
CA ASP A 582 -2.96 -9.86 3.50
C ASP A 582 -3.94 -8.79 2.96
N THR A 583 -5.26 -8.83 3.24
CA THR A 583 -6.16 -7.66 3.07
C THR A 583 -6.71 -7.06 4.36
N GLU A 584 -7.31 -5.88 4.26
CA GLU A 584 -7.96 -5.20 5.37
C GLU A 584 -9.48 -5.45 5.38
N VAL A 585 -10.13 -5.48 4.22
CA VAL A 585 -11.59 -5.68 4.05
C VAL A 585 -11.89 -6.64 2.89
N LEU A 586 -12.78 -7.62 3.08
CA LEU A 586 -13.31 -8.46 1.99
C LEU A 586 -14.82 -8.28 1.86
N ILE A 587 -15.28 -8.19 0.62
CA ILE A 587 -16.69 -8.05 0.25
C ILE A 587 -17.08 -9.22 -0.66
N ILE A 588 -18.08 -10.01 -0.23
CA ILE A 588 -18.60 -11.14 -1.02
C ILE A 588 -19.87 -10.71 -1.76
N GLY A 589 -19.81 -10.63 -3.08
CA GLY A 589 -20.89 -10.24 -3.99
C GLY A 589 -20.70 -8.84 -4.58
N ALA A 590 -20.50 -8.74 -5.90
CA ALA A 590 -20.37 -7.50 -6.66
C ALA A 590 -21.73 -6.98 -7.19
N GLY A 591 -22.80 -7.24 -6.43
CA GLY A 591 -24.09 -6.56 -6.60
C GLY A 591 -24.06 -5.11 -6.07
N MET A 592 -25.22 -4.44 -6.08
CA MET A 592 -25.35 -3.05 -5.61
C MET A 592 -24.90 -2.84 -4.15
N SER A 593 -25.02 -3.86 -3.31
CA SER A 593 -24.54 -3.84 -1.92
C SER A 593 -23.01 -3.74 -1.84
N GLY A 594 -22.30 -4.64 -2.50
CA GLY A 594 -20.83 -4.69 -2.47
C GLY A 594 -20.18 -3.53 -3.22
N LEU A 595 -20.68 -3.20 -4.41
CA LEU A 595 -20.20 -2.04 -5.18
C LEU A 595 -20.44 -0.72 -4.44
N GLY A 596 -21.61 -0.55 -3.82
CA GLY A 596 -21.93 0.64 -3.04
C GLY A 596 -21.00 0.81 -1.84
N LEU A 597 -20.73 -0.27 -1.11
CA LEU A 597 -19.78 -0.27 0.00
C LEU A 597 -18.35 0.03 -0.47
N ALA A 598 -17.87 -0.63 -1.52
CA ALA A 598 -16.54 -0.44 -2.08
C ALA A 598 -16.26 1.03 -2.44
N VAL A 599 -17.18 1.66 -3.18
CA VAL A 599 -17.07 3.08 -3.56
C VAL A 599 -17.08 3.99 -2.33
N GLN A 600 -17.83 3.65 -1.28
CA GLN A 600 -17.86 4.43 -0.03
C GLN A 600 -16.62 4.18 0.87
N ILE A 601 -15.97 3.01 0.80
CA ILE A 601 -14.64 2.80 1.39
C ILE A 601 -13.62 3.70 0.69
N ILE A 602 -13.57 3.70 -0.65
CA ILE A 602 -12.68 4.58 -1.43
C ILE A 602 -12.92 6.06 -1.08
N ARG A 603 -14.18 6.51 -1.08
CA ARG A 603 -14.52 7.93 -0.87
C ARG A 603 -14.25 8.43 0.55
N ASN A 604 -14.61 7.65 1.58
CA ASN A 604 -14.52 8.10 2.98
C ASN A 604 -13.21 7.67 3.66
N PHE A 605 -12.57 6.60 3.18
CA PHE A 605 -11.40 5.96 3.80
C PHE A 605 -10.24 5.68 2.84
N GLY A 606 -10.19 6.28 1.65
CA GLY A 606 -9.24 5.98 0.55
C GLY A 606 -7.73 6.21 0.79
N GLY A 607 -7.26 6.06 2.03
CA GLY A 607 -5.92 5.55 2.35
C GLY A 607 -5.89 4.01 2.50
N ILE A 608 -7.04 3.37 2.77
CA ILE A 608 -7.27 1.94 2.59
C ILE A 608 -7.17 1.66 1.08
N LYS A 609 -6.04 1.06 0.69
CA LYS A 609 -5.80 0.58 -0.67
C LYS A 609 -6.20 -0.87 -0.85
N ASN A 610 -6.25 -1.59 0.25
CA ASN A 610 -6.24 -3.03 0.27
C ASN A 610 -7.60 -3.56 0.75
N PHE A 611 -8.47 -3.82 -0.21
CA PHE A 611 -9.74 -4.50 -0.03
C PHE A 611 -10.10 -5.31 -1.28
N GLU A 612 -10.73 -6.46 -1.10
CA GLU A 612 -11.03 -7.41 -2.18
C GLU A 612 -12.56 -7.54 -2.37
N LEU A 613 -13.01 -7.70 -3.63
CA LEU A 613 -14.39 -8.07 -3.97
C LEU A 613 -14.37 -9.43 -4.66
N ILE A 614 -15.12 -10.40 -4.14
CA ILE A 614 -15.30 -11.72 -4.74
C ILE A 614 -16.73 -11.85 -5.26
N GLU A 615 -16.90 -12.25 -6.51
CA GLU A 615 -18.20 -12.48 -7.16
C GLU A 615 -18.25 -13.91 -7.73
N LYS A 616 -19.43 -14.55 -7.71
CA LYS A 616 -19.64 -15.90 -8.27
C LYS A 616 -19.94 -15.88 -9.78
N SER A 617 -20.30 -14.72 -10.30
CA SER A 617 -20.63 -14.42 -11.69
C SER A 617 -19.42 -13.92 -12.47
N GLU A 618 -19.52 -13.84 -13.80
CA GLU A 618 -18.41 -13.43 -14.69
C GLU A 618 -18.23 -11.91 -14.84
N ASP A 619 -19.14 -11.11 -14.29
CA ASP A 619 -19.16 -9.65 -14.34
C ASP A 619 -19.86 -9.11 -13.07
N VAL A 620 -19.88 -7.80 -12.89
CA VAL A 620 -20.55 -7.15 -11.74
C VAL A 620 -22.07 -6.98 -11.97
N GLY A 621 -22.82 -6.58 -10.94
CA GLY A 621 -24.23 -6.15 -11.06
C GLY A 621 -25.27 -7.07 -10.41
N GLY A 622 -24.89 -8.29 -10.03
CA GLY A 622 -25.73 -9.22 -9.24
C GLY A 622 -27.07 -9.54 -9.92
N THR A 623 -28.18 -9.12 -9.31
CA THR A 623 -29.55 -9.35 -9.83
C THR A 623 -29.71 -8.96 -11.30
N TRP A 624 -29.10 -7.85 -11.73
CA TRP A 624 -29.22 -7.32 -13.11
C TRP A 624 -28.35 -8.06 -14.13
N LEU A 625 -27.29 -8.73 -13.67
CA LEU A 625 -26.50 -9.63 -14.50
C LEU A 625 -27.22 -10.97 -14.68
N GLN A 626 -27.74 -11.54 -13.59
CA GLN A 626 -28.32 -12.90 -13.55
C GLN A 626 -29.71 -12.99 -14.24
N ASN A 627 -30.61 -12.03 -13.99
CA ASN A 627 -32.00 -12.12 -14.47
C ASN A 627 -32.12 -11.62 -15.92
N THR A 628 -31.76 -12.47 -16.88
CA THR A 628 -31.67 -12.16 -18.32
C THR A 628 -32.94 -12.44 -19.14
N TYR A 629 -34.07 -12.74 -18.48
CA TYR A 629 -35.33 -13.02 -19.17
C TYR A 629 -35.86 -11.81 -19.96
N PRO A 630 -36.57 -12.02 -21.08
CA PRO A 630 -37.09 -10.93 -21.90
C PRO A 630 -38.11 -10.08 -21.11
N GLY A 631 -38.02 -8.76 -21.24
CA GLY A 631 -38.87 -7.83 -20.50
C GLY A 631 -38.38 -7.49 -19.08
N CYS A 632 -37.29 -8.09 -18.61
CA CYS A 632 -36.70 -7.79 -17.30
C CYS A 632 -36.46 -6.28 -17.12
N GLY A 633 -37.12 -5.67 -16.13
CA GLY A 633 -37.06 -4.24 -15.88
C GLY A 633 -37.49 -3.86 -14.47
N CYS A 634 -36.98 -2.72 -13.99
CA CYS A 634 -37.22 -2.27 -12.63
C CYS A 634 -38.67 -1.77 -12.43
N ASP A 635 -39.15 -1.84 -11.19
CA ASP A 635 -40.44 -1.32 -10.71
C ASP A 635 -40.30 0.03 -9.95
N VAL A 636 -39.07 0.49 -9.73
CA VAL A 636 -38.73 1.80 -9.14
C VAL A 636 -38.24 2.74 -10.23
N ALA A 637 -38.61 4.02 -10.15
CA ALA A 637 -38.18 5.03 -11.14
C ALA A 637 -36.65 5.20 -11.15
N SER A 638 -36.01 5.19 -12.32
CA SER A 638 -34.54 5.02 -12.45
C SER A 638 -33.69 6.12 -11.76
N HIS A 639 -34.23 7.33 -11.63
CA HIS A 639 -33.58 8.44 -10.91
C HIS A 639 -33.55 8.23 -9.37
N PHE A 640 -34.41 7.36 -8.85
CA PHE A 640 -34.38 6.87 -7.47
C PHE A 640 -33.76 5.46 -7.35
N TYR A 641 -33.91 4.61 -8.38
CA TYR A 641 -33.20 3.34 -8.50
C TYR A 641 -31.76 3.48 -9.03
N SER A 642 -30.97 4.27 -8.30
CA SER A 642 -29.56 4.57 -8.56
C SER A 642 -28.90 5.08 -7.29
N TYR A 643 -27.58 5.11 -7.21
CA TYR A 643 -26.88 5.65 -6.04
C TYR A 643 -27.08 7.17 -5.93
N SER A 644 -27.39 7.67 -4.73
CA SER A 644 -27.49 9.11 -4.46
C SER A 644 -26.18 9.86 -4.71
N PHE A 645 -25.06 9.15 -4.59
CA PHE A 645 -23.69 9.64 -4.76
C PHE A 645 -23.13 9.49 -6.18
N ALA A 646 -23.89 8.90 -7.11
CA ALA A 646 -23.51 8.68 -8.51
C ALA A 646 -24.76 8.69 -9.43
N LEU A 647 -25.46 9.83 -9.44
CA LEU A 647 -26.65 10.07 -10.27
C LEU A 647 -26.34 9.99 -11.77
N ASN A 648 -27.34 9.64 -12.57
CA ASN A 648 -27.27 9.54 -14.02
C ASN A 648 -28.40 10.38 -14.66
N PRO A 649 -28.09 11.39 -15.50
CA PRO A 649 -29.10 12.23 -16.16
C PRO A 649 -29.68 11.61 -17.44
N ASP A 650 -29.05 10.56 -17.98
CA ASP A 650 -29.28 10.12 -19.35
C ASP A 650 -30.26 8.95 -19.50
N TRP A 651 -30.88 8.52 -18.38
CA TRP A 651 -31.88 7.42 -18.33
C TRP A 651 -32.91 7.50 -19.47
N SER A 652 -33.19 6.36 -20.11
CA SER A 652 -34.04 6.29 -21.31
C SER A 652 -35.50 6.62 -21.03
N ARG A 653 -36.02 6.16 -19.89
CA ARG A 653 -37.46 6.14 -19.55
C ARG A 653 -37.68 6.16 -18.03
N LYS A 654 -38.93 6.31 -17.60
CA LYS A 654 -39.30 6.35 -16.16
C LYS A 654 -38.80 5.13 -15.39
N TYR A 655 -39.03 3.93 -15.90
CA TYR A 655 -38.66 2.64 -15.31
C TYR A 655 -37.77 1.84 -16.27
N SER A 656 -36.45 1.90 -16.09
CA SER A 656 -35.47 1.32 -17.03
C SER A 656 -35.48 -0.21 -17.10
N MET A 657 -35.10 -0.72 -18.28
CA MET A 657 -34.91 -2.15 -18.55
C MET A 657 -33.54 -2.64 -18.06
N ARG A 658 -33.38 -3.95 -17.89
CA ARG A 658 -32.19 -4.62 -17.34
C ARG A 658 -30.87 -4.12 -17.96
N GLU A 659 -30.78 -4.04 -19.28
CA GLU A 659 -29.56 -3.67 -20.03
C GLU A 659 -29.03 -2.29 -19.63
N GLU A 660 -29.93 -1.34 -19.38
CA GLU A 660 -29.58 0.03 -19.02
C GLU A 660 -29.08 0.11 -17.57
N ILE A 661 -29.71 -0.65 -16.67
CA ILE A 661 -29.34 -0.73 -15.26
C ILE A 661 -28.03 -1.52 -15.07
N GLN A 662 -27.85 -2.61 -15.81
CA GLN A 662 -26.60 -3.37 -15.87
C GLN A 662 -25.46 -2.50 -16.40
N ARG A 663 -25.68 -1.72 -17.48
CA ARG A 663 -24.70 -0.75 -17.99
C ARG A 663 -24.36 0.32 -16.95
N TYR A 664 -25.36 0.81 -16.21
CA TYR A 664 -25.16 1.78 -15.12
C TYR A 664 -24.25 1.22 -14.02
N PHE A 665 -24.50 0.00 -13.51
CA PHE A 665 -23.67 -0.60 -12.46
C PHE A 665 -22.28 -1.00 -12.97
N ARG A 666 -22.18 -1.57 -14.18
CA ARG A 666 -20.89 -1.91 -14.81
C ARG A 666 -20.02 -0.67 -15.00
N GLY A 667 -20.59 0.44 -15.45
CA GLY A 667 -19.94 1.76 -15.54
C GLY A 667 -19.63 2.43 -14.19
N LYS A 668 -19.61 1.69 -13.08
CA LYS A 668 -19.16 2.13 -11.74
C LYS A 668 -18.17 1.15 -11.10
N ALA A 669 -17.77 0.09 -11.81
CA ALA A 669 -16.75 -0.86 -11.39
C ALA A 669 -15.58 -0.85 -12.38
N GLU A 670 -14.36 -0.80 -11.84
CA GLU A 670 -13.11 -0.97 -12.59
C GLU A 670 -12.27 -1.98 -11.80
N TRP A 671 -11.82 -3.04 -12.44
CA TRP A 671 -11.09 -4.14 -11.79
C TRP A 671 -9.63 -3.75 -11.55
N ASN A 672 -9.13 -4.06 -10.36
CA ASN A 672 -7.72 -3.95 -10.02
C ASN A 672 -7.35 -5.12 -9.10
N GLU A 673 -6.29 -5.85 -9.46
CA GLU A 673 -6.10 -7.25 -9.07
C GLU A 673 -5.22 -7.44 -7.81
N GLN A 674 -4.91 -6.34 -7.11
CA GLN A 674 -3.83 -6.29 -6.12
C GLN A 674 -4.36 -6.27 -4.67
N ASP A 675 -3.78 -7.17 -3.87
CA ASP A 675 -3.57 -7.11 -2.41
C ASP A 675 -4.47 -7.93 -1.44
N LYS A 676 -5.59 -8.53 -1.88
CA LYS A 676 -6.24 -9.82 -1.43
C LYS A 676 -6.25 -10.32 0.05
N ILE A 677 -7.37 -10.95 0.46
CA ILE A 677 -7.58 -12.08 1.42
C ILE A 677 -8.37 -11.95 2.75
N TRP A 678 -9.54 -12.58 2.97
CA TRP A 678 -10.19 -12.89 4.30
C TRP A 678 -10.49 -14.37 4.47
N VAL A 679 -10.32 -15.00 5.65
CA VAL A 679 -10.43 -16.48 5.79
C VAL A 679 -11.75 -17.03 5.25
N VAL A 680 -11.67 -17.52 4.00
CA VAL A 680 -12.74 -17.97 3.11
C VAL A 680 -12.07 -18.95 2.19
N ASP A 681 -12.57 -20.19 2.14
CA ASP A 681 -12.20 -21.15 1.09
C ASP A 681 -12.86 -20.74 -0.23
N VAL A 682 -12.09 -20.08 -1.09
CA VAL A 682 -12.59 -19.68 -2.42
C VAL A 682 -12.48 -20.87 -3.36
N LEU A 683 -13.58 -21.58 -3.59
CA LEU A 683 -13.66 -22.61 -4.64
C LEU A 683 -13.90 -21.96 -6.01
N ASN A 684 -12.91 -22.01 -6.89
CA ASN A 684 -13.08 -21.62 -8.28
C ASN A 684 -13.98 -22.65 -8.98
N LEU A 685 -15.20 -22.25 -9.36
CA LEU A 685 -16.18 -23.17 -9.95
C LEU A 685 -15.74 -23.74 -11.31
N LYS A 686 -14.83 -23.07 -12.03
CA LYS A 686 -14.27 -23.52 -13.32
C LYS A 686 -13.06 -24.43 -13.14
N THR A 687 -12.04 -24.01 -12.38
CA THR A 687 -10.79 -24.79 -12.22
C THR A 687 -10.83 -25.84 -11.11
N LYS A 688 -11.84 -25.79 -10.23
CA LYS A 688 -11.97 -26.57 -8.98
C LYS A 688 -10.88 -26.33 -7.94
N GLU A 689 -9.98 -25.39 -8.20
CA GLU A 689 -8.98 -24.91 -7.25
C GLU A 689 -9.65 -24.31 -6.01
N ARG A 690 -9.12 -24.61 -4.82
CA ARG A 690 -9.45 -23.92 -3.57
C ARG A 690 -8.31 -22.97 -3.22
N THR A 691 -8.63 -21.74 -2.87
CA THR A 691 -7.61 -20.79 -2.37
C THR A 691 -8.05 -20.17 -1.04
N VAL A 692 -7.19 -20.31 -0.02
CA VAL A 692 -7.39 -19.82 1.36
C VAL A 692 -6.91 -18.36 1.51
N ARG A 693 -7.26 -17.73 2.64
CA ARG A 693 -7.36 -16.28 2.81
C ARG A 693 -7.24 -15.82 4.31
N ARG A 694 -7.06 -14.51 4.67
CA ARG A 694 -6.78 -13.96 6.07
C ARG A 694 -6.98 -12.40 6.26
N ALA A 695 -8.06 -11.86 6.89
CA ALA A 695 -8.25 -10.39 7.04
C ALA A 695 -9.09 -9.88 8.24
N LYS A 696 -9.29 -8.54 8.29
CA LYS A 696 -9.79 -7.78 9.45
C LYS A 696 -11.29 -7.46 9.44
N VAL A 697 -11.92 -7.12 8.31
CA VAL A 697 -13.38 -6.82 8.20
C VAL A 697 -14.08 -7.60 7.06
N LEU A 698 -15.09 -8.44 7.36
CA LEU A 698 -15.80 -9.26 6.37
C LEU A 698 -17.20 -8.73 6.13
N VAL A 699 -17.59 -8.57 4.86
CA VAL A 699 -18.94 -8.10 4.51
C VAL A 699 -19.58 -8.99 3.44
N SER A 700 -20.75 -9.53 3.75
CA SER A 700 -21.60 -10.20 2.77
C SER A 700 -22.51 -9.18 2.05
N GLY A 701 -22.38 -9.13 0.72
CA GLY A 701 -23.19 -8.35 -0.21
C GLY A 701 -23.98 -9.20 -1.21
N VAL A 702 -24.12 -10.50 -0.96
CA VAL A 702 -24.69 -11.50 -1.90
C VAL A 702 -26.16 -11.28 -2.25
N GLY A 703 -26.92 -10.63 -1.35
CA GLY A 703 -28.33 -10.29 -1.53
C GLY A 703 -29.30 -11.48 -1.42
N SER A 704 -30.51 -11.19 -0.94
CA SER A 704 -31.49 -12.19 -0.48
C SER A 704 -32.48 -12.68 -1.57
N LEU A 705 -32.22 -12.31 -2.83
CA LEU A 705 -32.97 -12.73 -4.04
C LEU A 705 -31.99 -13.21 -5.13
N SER A 706 -31.09 -14.14 -4.75
CA SER A 706 -29.94 -14.57 -5.55
C SER A 706 -29.80 -16.09 -5.74
N VAL A 707 -30.67 -16.87 -5.10
CA VAL A 707 -30.79 -18.34 -5.21
C VAL A 707 -32.20 -18.68 -5.70
N PRO A 708 -32.37 -19.12 -6.96
CA PRO A 708 -33.68 -19.53 -7.50
C PRO A 708 -34.32 -20.62 -6.65
N LYS A 709 -35.65 -20.61 -6.51
CA LYS A 709 -36.36 -21.75 -5.90
C LYS A 709 -36.35 -22.91 -6.91
N GLU A 710 -36.02 -24.11 -6.44
CA GLU A 710 -36.14 -25.32 -7.25
C GLU A 710 -37.60 -25.71 -7.51
N CYS A 711 -37.83 -26.44 -8.60
CA CYS A 711 -39.12 -27.05 -8.88
C CYS A 711 -39.38 -28.20 -7.90
N ASP A 712 -40.51 -28.14 -7.22
CA ASP A 712 -41.03 -29.10 -6.23
C ASP A 712 -42.22 -29.93 -6.77
N VAL A 713 -42.43 -29.93 -8.09
CA VAL A 713 -43.43 -30.75 -8.77
C VAL A 713 -42.85 -32.13 -9.08
N GLU A 714 -43.64 -33.18 -8.82
CA GLU A 714 -43.30 -34.57 -9.11
C GLU A 714 -43.05 -34.80 -10.61
N GLY A 715 -42.20 -35.76 -10.98
CA GLY A 715 -41.92 -36.10 -12.39
C GLY A 715 -41.01 -35.11 -13.15
N LYS A 716 -40.49 -34.06 -12.49
CA LYS A 716 -39.64 -33.05 -13.16
C LYS A 716 -38.40 -33.62 -13.88
N GLU A 717 -37.87 -34.74 -13.42
CA GLU A 717 -36.63 -35.37 -13.93
C GLU A 717 -36.85 -36.18 -15.22
N THR A 718 -38.09 -36.53 -15.58
CA THR A 718 -38.40 -37.34 -16.77
C THR A 718 -38.87 -36.51 -17.98
N PHE A 719 -39.00 -35.18 -17.82
CA PHE A 719 -39.42 -34.28 -18.89
C PHE A 719 -38.37 -34.19 -20.01
N LYS A 720 -38.76 -34.53 -21.24
CA LYS A 720 -37.91 -34.50 -22.44
C LYS A 720 -37.74 -33.09 -23.01
N GLY A 721 -38.66 -32.17 -22.70
CA GLY A 721 -38.64 -30.79 -23.16
C GLY A 721 -37.65 -29.90 -22.39
N LYS A 722 -37.61 -28.60 -22.73
CA LYS A 722 -36.71 -27.64 -22.07
C LYS A 722 -37.31 -27.11 -20.77
N MET A 723 -36.74 -27.45 -19.61
CA MET A 723 -37.14 -26.86 -18.32
C MET A 723 -36.08 -25.89 -17.78
N PHE A 724 -36.46 -24.64 -17.50
CA PHE A 724 -35.55 -23.65 -16.93
C PHE A 724 -36.27 -22.60 -16.06
N HIS A 725 -35.52 -21.99 -15.14
CA HIS A 725 -36.05 -20.94 -14.26
C HIS A 725 -35.83 -19.55 -14.87
N SER A 726 -36.76 -18.63 -14.66
CA SER A 726 -36.68 -17.24 -15.13
C SER A 726 -35.35 -16.55 -14.80
N ALA A 727 -34.83 -16.75 -13.58
CA ALA A 727 -33.51 -16.28 -13.12
C ALA A 727 -32.29 -17.09 -13.62
N LYS A 728 -32.50 -18.08 -14.50
CA LYS A 728 -31.50 -18.90 -15.21
C LYS A 728 -31.98 -19.11 -16.66
N TRP A 729 -32.25 -18.02 -17.37
CA TRP A 729 -32.90 -18.05 -18.67
C TRP A 729 -32.06 -18.78 -19.73
N ASP A 730 -32.66 -19.74 -20.44
CA ASP A 730 -32.00 -20.44 -21.55
C ASP A 730 -32.10 -19.61 -22.84
N HIS A 731 -30.99 -18.94 -23.21
CA HIS A 731 -30.90 -18.16 -24.45
C HIS A 731 -30.78 -19.02 -25.71
N SER A 732 -30.57 -20.34 -25.60
CA SER A 732 -30.61 -21.28 -26.72
C SER A 732 -32.02 -21.74 -27.08
N PHE A 733 -33.02 -21.47 -26.21
CA PHE A 733 -34.40 -21.86 -26.47
C PHE A 733 -35.09 -20.88 -27.42
N ASP A 734 -35.30 -21.30 -28.66
CA ASP A 734 -36.27 -20.68 -29.55
C ASP A 734 -37.68 -21.18 -29.22
N TRP A 735 -38.56 -20.23 -28.93
CA TRP A 735 -39.95 -20.44 -28.53
C TRP A 735 -40.93 -20.36 -29.71
N SER A 736 -40.43 -20.04 -30.91
CA SER A 736 -41.20 -19.91 -32.16
C SER A 736 -42.00 -21.18 -32.47
N GLY A 737 -43.32 -21.06 -32.59
CA GLY A 737 -44.21 -22.20 -32.91
C GLY A 737 -44.36 -23.26 -31.81
N LYS A 738 -43.78 -23.05 -30.61
CA LYS A 738 -43.80 -23.99 -29.48
C LYS A 738 -45.01 -23.87 -28.58
N ASP A 739 -45.34 -24.93 -27.87
CA ASP A 739 -46.18 -24.87 -26.67
C ASP A 739 -45.30 -24.72 -25.42
N VAL A 740 -45.59 -23.71 -24.60
CA VAL A 740 -44.83 -23.38 -23.40
C VAL A 740 -45.76 -23.38 -22.18
N VAL A 741 -45.43 -24.19 -21.18
CA VAL A 741 -46.06 -24.13 -19.85
C VAL A 741 -45.30 -23.16 -18.97
N VAL A 742 -46.02 -22.27 -18.28
CA VAL A 742 -45.43 -21.28 -17.35
C VAL A 742 -45.94 -21.55 -15.94
N LEU A 743 -45.03 -21.90 -15.02
CA LEU A 743 -45.38 -22.15 -13.62
C LEU A 743 -45.17 -20.89 -12.78
N GLY A 744 -46.27 -20.22 -12.43
CA GLY A 744 -46.29 -19.03 -11.59
C GLY A 744 -46.68 -17.73 -12.33
N ASN A 745 -47.25 -16.80 -11.56
CA ASN A 745 -47.74 -15.49 -11.99
C ASN A 745 -47.11 -14.33 -11.20
N GLY A 746 -45.88 -14.51 -10.71
CA GLY A 746 -45.10 -13.44 -10.08
C GLY A 746 -44.56 -12.42 -11.08
N CYS A 747 -43.90 -11.37 -10.57
CA CYS A 747 -43.39 -10.24 -11.36
C CYS A 747 -42.49 -10.61 -12.55
N SER A 748 -41.77 -11.75 -12.50
CA SER A 748 -41.00 -12.24 -13.66
C SER A 748 -41.92 -12.68 -14.80
N ALA A 749 -42.98 -13.45 -14.49
CA ALA A 749 -43.91 -13.96 -15.50
C ALA A 749 -44.70 -12.84 -16.17
N THR A 750 -45.15 -11.85 -15.39
CA THR A 750 -45.86 -10.68 -15.94
C THR A 750 -44.96 -9.82 -16.85
N GLN A 751 -43.63 -9.98 -16.80
CA GLN A 751 -42.68 -9.31 -17.68
C GLN A 751 -42.34 -10.11 -18.96
N PHE A 752 -42.17 -11.45 -18.88
CA PHE A 752 -41.83 -12.25 -20.06
C PHE A 752 -43.03 -12.78 -20.86
N VAL A 753 -44.16 -13.12 -20.22
CA VAL A 753 -45.36 -13.65 -20.91
C VAL A 753 -45.92 -12.68 -21.97
N PRO A 754 -45.99 -11.34 -21.74
CA PRO A 754 -46.51 -10.41 -22.75
C PRO A 754 -45.62 -10.27 -23.98
N ILE A 755 -44.32 -10.55 -23.84
CA ILE A 755 -43.35 -10.60 -24.93
C ILE A 755 -43.46 -11.93 -25.67
N MET A 756 -43.43 -13.06 -24.98
CA MET A 756 -43.49 -14.39 -25.62
C MET A 756 -44.81 -14.64 -26.37
N SER A 757 -45.94 -14.10 -25.89
CA SER A 757 -47.23 -14.24 -26.57
C SER A 757 -47.44 -13.29 -27.75
N GLY A 758 -46.48 -12.40 -28.05
CA GLY A 758 -46.55 -11.48 -29.18
C GLY A 758 -45.32 -11.57 -30.09
N GLU A 759 -45.36 -10.84 -31.20
CA GLU A 759 -44.21 -10.67 -32.10
C GLU A 759 -43.29 -9.58 -31.55
N VAL A 760 -41.98 -9.83 -31.54
CA VAL A 760 -40.98 -8.88 -31.00
C VAL A 760 -39.74 -8.84 -31.89
N GLY A 761 -39.66 -7.80 -32.73
CA GLY A 761 -38.70 -7.77 -33.84
C GLY A 761 -39.00 -8.93 -34.80
N ASP A 762 -37.94 -9.59 -35.28
CA ASP A 762 -38.06 -10.72 -36.21
C ASP A 762 -38.46 -12.05 -35.52
N LYS A 763 -38.73 -12.03 -34.20
CA LYS A 763 -39.16 -13.23 -33.46
C LYS A 763 -40.70 -13.35 -33.44
N PRO A 764 -41.28 -14.43 -33.99
CA PRO A 764 -42.71 -14.67 -33.92
C PRO A 764 -43.16 -15.08 -32.51
N ALA A 765 -44.47 -15.04 -32.29
CA ALA A 765 -45.09 -15.43 -31.03
C ALA A 765 -44.98 -16.95 -30.76
N VAL A 766 -45.07 -17.31 -29.48
CA VAL A 766 -45.30 -18.69 -29.02
C VAL A 766 -46.66 -19.20 -29.52
N ARG A 767 -46.74 -20.47 -29.95
CA ARG A 767 -47.98 -21.08 -30.48
C ARG A 767 -49.05 -21.21 -29.40
N LYS A 768 -48.67 -21.61 -28.18
CA LYS A 768 -49.53 -21.52 -26.99
C LYS A 768 -48.71 -21.35 -25.72
N ILE A 769 -49.14 -20.41 -24.86
CA ILE A 769 -48.70 -20.30 -23.48
C ILE A 769 -49.82 -20.83 -22.59
N THR A 770 -49.54 -21.84 -21.77
CA THR A 770 -50.44 -22.30 -20.70
C THR A 770 -49.83 -21.93 -19.35
N GLN A 771 -50.35 -20.90 -18.70
CA GLN A 771 -49.82 -20.36 -17.46
C GLN A 771 -50.64 -20.82 -16.24
N PHE A 772 -49.97 -21.48 -15.28
CA PHE A 772 -50.58 -21.88 -14.02
C PHE A 772 -50.34 -20.82 -12.94
N ALA A 773 -51.42 -20.28 -12.38
CA ALA A 773 -51.41 -19.15 -11.46
C ALA A 773 -52.06 -19.49 -10.12
N ARG A 774 -51.26 -19.73 -9.07
CA ARG A 774 -51.76 -20.21 -7.76
C ARG A 774 -52.50 -19.15 -6.93
N GLN A 775 -52.21 -17.87 -7.12
CA GLN A 775 -52.82 -16.79 -6.32
C GLN A 775 -52.71 -15.47 -7.06
N ALA A 776 -53.80 -14.71 -7.11
CA ALA A 776 -53.84 -13.34 -7.62
C ALA A 776 -52.75 -12.42 -7.00
N GLN A 777 -52.36 -11.39 -7.75
CA GLN A 777 -51.39 -10.37 -7.39
C GLN A 777 -52.00 -8.99 -7.65
N TYR A 778 -51.72 -8.00 -6.82
CA TYR A 778 -52.14 -6.62 -7.11
C TYR A 778 -51.33 -6.07 -8.30
N LEU A 779 -52.03 -5.77 -9.39
CA LEU A 779 -51.46 -5.37 -10.69
C LEU A 779 -51.77 -3.89 -10.94
N SER A 780 -50.79 -3.01 -10.77
CA SER A 780 -50.97 -1.54 -10.86
C SER A 780 -50.53 -1.00 -12.22
N GLU A 781 -51.19 0.07 -12.70
CA GLU A 781 -50.88 0.70 -14.00
C GLU A 781 -49.45 1.26 -14.05
N ARG A 782 -48.76 1.03 -15.18
CA ARG A 782 -47.33 1.34 -15.36
C ARG A 782 -47.05 2.21 -16.58
N GLU A 783 -47.35 3.49 -16.48
CA GLU A 783 -46.82 4.46 -17.43
C GLU A 783 -45.28 4.41 -17.45
N ASN A 784 -44.68 4.05 -18.58
CA ASN A 784 -43.22 3.99 -18.74
C ASN A 784 -42.71 4.89 -19.89
N PRO A 785 -43.01 6.20 -19.89
CA PRO A 785 -42.64 7.10 -20.98
C PRO A 785 -41.12 7.26 -21.11
N TYR A 786 -40.67 7.44 -22.34
CA TYR A 786 -39.30 7.86 -22.65
C TYR A 786 -39.07 9.32 -22.21
N TYR A 787 -37.90 9.62 -21.67
CA TYR A 787 -37.53 10.99 -21.32
C TYR A 787 -37.01 11.75 -22.55
N SER A 788 -37.58 12.93 -22.80
CA SER A 788 -37.18 13.81 -23.92
C SER A 788 -35.74 14.31 -23.77
N SER A 789 -35.12 14.68 -24.88
CA SER A 789 -33.79 15.32 -24.88
C SER A 789 -33.76 16.60 -24.03
N THR A 790 -34.86 17.36 -23.98
CA THR A 790 -35.01 18.55 -23.12
C THR A 790 -35.05 18.20 -21.63
N PHE A 791 -35.73 17.11 -21.25
CA PHE A 791 -35.73 16.62 -19.86
C PHE A 791 -34.33 16.16 -19.43
N LYS A 792 -33.62 15.40 -20.29
CA LYS A 792 -32.25 14.94 -20.01
C LYS A 792 -31.27 16.11 -19.91
N ALA A 793 -31.40 17.10 -20.79
CA ALA A 793 -30.61 18.34 -20.71
C ALA A 793 -30.88 19.11 -19.41
N ALA A 794 -32.14 19.22 -18.98
CA ALA A 794 -32.48 19.83 -17.69
C ALA A 794 -31.86 19.06 -16.52
N MET A 795 -31.98 17.72 -16.49
CA MET A 795 -31.37 16.89 -15.45
C MET A 795 -29.83 16.97 -15.44
N ARG A 796 -29.19 17.14 -16.61
CA ARG A 796 -27.74 17.26 -16.75
C ARG A 796 -27.20 18.63 -16.33
N TYR A 797 -27.87 19.72 -16.70
CA TYR A 797 -27.31 21.08 -16.60
C TYR A 797 -27.96 21.98 -15.53
N VAL A 798 -29.20 21.72 -15.10
CA VAL A 798 -29.85 22.54 -14.07
C VAL A 798 -29.39 22.06 -12.68
N PRO A 799 -28.79 22.94 -11.84
CA PRO A 799 -28.34 22.57 -10.51
C PRO A 799 -29.47 21.97 -9.66
N LEU A 800 -29.14 20.92 -8.90
CA LEU A 800 -30.05 20.18 -8.02
C LEU A 800 -31.26 19.47 -8.69
N ALA A 801 -31.52 19.63 -10.00
CA ALA A 801 -32.71 19.07 -10.66
C ALA A 801 -32.87 17.55 -10.43
N MET A 802 -31.83 16.75 -10.67
CA MET A 802 -31.86 15.30 -10.38
C MET A 802 -32.10 14.98 -8.89
N ARG A 803 -31.63 15.83 -7.96
CA ARG A 803 -31.81 15.62 -6.51
C ARG A 803 -33.24 15.94 -6.09
N LEU A 804 -33.82 17.02 -6.60
CA LEU A 804 -35.23 17.38 -6.34
C LEU A 804 -36.18 16.35 -6.97
N TYR A 805 -35.91 15.91 -8.21
CA TYR A 805 -36.70 14.87 -8.87
C TYR A 805 -36.59 13.52 -8.13
N ARG A 806 -35.40 13.13 -7.67
CA ARG A 806 -35.21 11.97 -6.79
C ARG A 806 -35.94 12.13 -5.45
N ALA A 807 -35.90 13.31 -4.84
CA ALA A 807 -36.60 13.58 -3.58
C ALA A 807 -38.12 13.50 -3.73
N LYS A 808 -38.68 13.90 -4.89
CA LYS A 808 -40.10 13.68 -5.21
C LYS A 808 -40.42 12.18 -5.26
N HIS A 809 -39.69 11.38 -6.04
CA HIS A 809 -39.91 9.93 -6.11
C HIS A 809 -39.74 9.23 -4.75
N TYR A 810 -38.79 9.70 -3.92
CA TYR A 810 -38.65 9.24 -2.54
C TYR A 810 -39.91 9.55 -1.70
N TYR A 811 -40.39 10.80 -1.72
CA TYR A 811 -41.59 11.22 -0.98
C TYR A 811 -42.85 10.48 -1.46
N ASP A 812 -43.06 10.41 -2.78
CA ASP A 812 -44.18 9.71 -3.41
C ASP A 812 -44.26 8.24 -2.95
N MET A 813 -43.11 7.56 -2.91
CA MET A 813 -43.04 6.14 -2.55
C MET A 813 -42.99 5.90 -1.03
N GLU A 814 -42.40 6.79 -0.22
CA GLU A 814 -42.43 6.67 1.24
C GLU A 814 -43.85 6.89 1.80
N ALA A 815 -44.66 7.74 1.14
CA ALA A 815 -46.06 7.97 1.50
C ALA A 815 -46.93 6.70 1.44
N ASP A 816 -46.61 5.73 0.55
CA ASP A 816 -47.28 4.41 0.50
C ASP A 816 -47.24 3.69 1.87
N TRP A 817 -46.24 3.95 2.73
CA TRP A 817 -46.11 3.33 4.05
C TRP A 817 -47.35 3.53 4.92
N SER A 818 -48.06 4.64 4.77
CA SER A 818 -49.29 4.93 5.51
C SER A 818 -50.37 3.83 5.42
N GLY A 819 -50.37 3.03 4.34
CA GLY A 819 -51.26 1.88 4.18
C GLY A 819 -50.80 0.57 4.86
N PHE A 820 -49.55 0.46 5.30
CA PHE A 820 -48.98 -0.81 5.79
C PHE A 820 -49.43 -1.25 7.20
N PRO A 821 -49.62 -0.35 8.20
CA PRO A 821 -50.19 -0.73 9.48
C PRO A 821 -51.63 -1.24 9.34
N ILE A 822 -51.94 -2.39 9.95
CA ILE A 822 -53.22 -3.08 9.79
C ILE A 822 -54.38 -2.15 10.14
N ASP A 823 -54.36 -1.54 11.32
CA ASP A 823 -55.49 -0.76 11.84
C ASP A 823 -55.62 0.60 11.14
N SER A 824 -54.59 1.46 11.21
CA SER A 824 -54.67 2.83 10.67
C SER A 824 -54.63 2.90 9.14
N GLY A 825 -54.05 1.89 8.47
CA GLY A 825 -53.94 1.83 7.02
C GLY A 825 -55.18 1.27 6.30
N ALA A 826 -56.16 0.72 7.03
CA ALA A 826 -57.27 -0.04 6.44
C ALA A 826 -58.10 0.75 5.40
N ALA A 827 -58.39 2.02 5.67
CA ALA A 827 -59.13 2.89 4.73
C ALA A 827 -58.35 3.13 3.42
N ILE A 828 -57.04 3.36 3.54
CA ILE A 828 -56.12 3.56 2.40
C ILE A 828 -56.04 2.28 1.57
N ARG A 829 -55.87 1.12 2.22
CA ARG A 829 -55.84 -0.18 1.56
C ARG A 829 -57.16 -0.51 0.85
N SER A 830 -58.32 -0.21 1.46
CA SER A 830 -59.63 -0.41 0.82
C SER A 830 -59.82 0.49 -0.42
N GLY A 831 -59.31 1.72 -0.39
CA GLY A 831 -59.30 2.61 -1.55
C GLY A 831 -58.45 2.06 -2.70
N LEU A 832 -57.18 1.75 -2.42
CA LEU A 832 -56.23 1.21 -3.41
C LEU A 832 -56.66 -0.15 -3.96
N ALA A 833 -57.32 -1.00 -3.16
CA ALA A 833 -57.87 -2.27 -3.62
C ALA A 833 -58.99 -2.07 -4.66
N LYS A 834 -59.90 -1.11 -4.43
CA LYS A 834 -60.97 -0.76 -5.38
C LYS A 834 -60.44 -0.14 -6.67
N GLU A 835 -59.41 0.71 -6.56
CA GLU A 835 -58.69 1.25 -7.71
C GLU A 835 -58.05 0.12 -8.55
N ASN A 836 -57.42 -0.85 -7.88
CA ASN A 836 -56.81 -2.00 -8.54
C ASN A 836 -57.85 -2.91 -9.21
N GLU A 837 -58.97 -3.18 -8.53
CA GLU A 837 -60.09 -3.95 -9.07
C GLU A 837 -60.68 -3.27 -10.31
N ALA A 838 -60.86 -1.96 -10.28
CA ALA A 838 -61.33 -1.17 -11.42
C ALA A 838 -60.34 -1.21 -12.60
N TYR A 839 -59.03 -1.16 -12.33
CA TYR A 839 -58.00 -1.30 -13.37
C TYR A 839 -58.01 -2.70 -14.01
N VAL A 840 -58.04 -3.77 -13.20
CA VAL A 840 -58.13 -5.15 -13.70
C VAL A 840 -59.40 -5.35 -14.54
N LYS A 841 -60.56 -4.87 -14.07
CA LYS A 841 -61.84 -4.96 -14.80
C LYS A 841 -61.86 -4.12 -16.09
N ARG A 842 -61.11 -3.02 -16.15
CA ARG A 842 -60.96 -2.17 -17.34
C ARG A 842 -60.06 -2.79 -18.41
N THR A 843 -59.04 -3.53 -18.00
CA THR A 843 -57.94 -3.94 -18.90
C THR A 843 -57.93 -5.42 -19.26
N ALA A 844 -58.36 -6.33 -18.37
CA ALA A 844 -58.30 -7.78 -18.60
C ALA A 844 -59.62 -8.42 -19.03
N PRO A 845 -59.59 -9.57 -19.75
CA PRO A 845 -60.79 -10.29 -20.16
C PRO A 845 -61.65 -10.73 -18.97
N LYS A 846 -62.98 -10.62 -19.11
CA LYS A 846 -63.94 -11.02 -18.07
C LYS A 846 -63.77 -12.46 -17.58
N LYS A 847 -63.32 -13.39 -18.44
CA LYS A 847 -63.03 -14.79 -18.09
C LYS A 847 -61.94 -14.98 -17.02
N TYR A 848 -61.14 -13.96 -16.72
CA TYR A 848 -60.02 -14.05 -15.77
C TYR A 848 -60.15 -13.11 -14.57
N TRP A 849 -61.27 -12.40 -14.39
CA TRP A 849 -61.41 -11.44 -13.28
C TRP A 849 -61.24 -12.10 -11.89
N ASP A 850 -61.88 -13.25 -11.65
CA ASP A 850 -61.78 -13.97 -10.37
C ASP A 850 -60.38 -14.55 -10.09
N ALA A 851 -59.57 -14.72 -11.14
CA ALA A 851 -58.17 -15.17 -11.09
C ALA A 851 -57.17 -14.03 -10.82
N LEU A 852 -57.55 -12.80 -11.16
CA LEU A 852 -56.67 -11.63 -11.16
C LEU A 852 -56.94 -10.67 -9.98
N ILE A 853 -58.19 -10.60 -9.49
CA ILE A 853 -58.57 -9.73 -8.37
C ILE A 853 -58.18 -10.38 -7.03
N PRO A 854 -57.27 -9.79 -6.22
CA PRO A 854 -56.80 -10.45 -4.99
C PRO A 854 -57.81 -10.43 -3.85
N LYS A 855 -57.94 -11.57 -3.16
CA LYS A 855 -58.75 -11.77 -1.95
C LYS A 855 -57.96 -11.57 -0.64
N VAL A 856 -56.80 -10.91 -0.71
CA VAL A 856 -55.90 -10.62 0.43
C VAL A 856 -55.61 -9.11 0.46
N GLU A 857 -55.28 -8.57 1.63
CA GLU A 857 -54.99 -7.13 1.80
C GLU A 857 -53.85 -6.63 0.88
N ILE A 858 -53.99 -5.41 0.32
CA ILE A 858 -52.93 -4.80 -0.50
C ILE A 858 -51.71 -4.40 0.33
N GLY A 859 -50.50 -4.60 -0.20
CA GLY A 859 -49.23 -4.39 0.53
C GLY A 859 -48.73 -5.63 1.28
N CYS A 860 -49.58 -6.63 1.53
CA CYS A 860 -49.19 -7.99 1.95
C CYS A 860 -48.04 -8.55 1.09
N LYS A 861 -48.14 -8.30 -0.22
CA LYS A 861 -47.07 -8.50 -1.20
C LYS A 861 -46.77 -7.17 -1.86
N ARG A 862 -45.54 -7.02 -2.33
CA ARG A 862 -45.14 -5.89 -3.18
C ARG A 862 -46.01 -5.86 -4.44
N LYS A 863 -46.62 -4.70 -4.73
CA LYS A 863 -47.47 -4.48 -5.91
C LYS A 863 -46.68 -4.75 -7.20
N VAL A 864 -47.28 -5.47 -8.14
CA VAL A 864 -46.70 -5.74 -9.45
C VAL A 864 -47.12 -4.62 -10.38
N LEU A 865 -46.17 -3.99 -11.08
CA LEU A 865 -46.48 -2.98 -12.09
C LEU A 865 -46.74 -3.67 -13.43
N ASP A 866 -47.95 -3.50 -14.00
CA ASP A 866 -48.38 -4.20 -15.21
C ASP A 866 -47.48 -3.86 -16.41
N THR A 867 -46.99 -4.87 -17.10
CA THR A 867 -46.13 -4.75 -18.28
C THR A 867 -46.84 -5.28 -19.51
N GLU A 868 -48.06 -4.77 -19.74
CA GLU A 868 -49.01 -5.21 -20.77
C GLU A 868 -49.53 -6.66 -20.55
N TYR A 869 -49.43 -7.19 -19.33
CA TYR A 869 -49.86 -8.53 -18.96
C TYR A 869 -51.38 -8.66 -18.88
N LEU A 870 -52.08 -7.67 -18.31
CA LEU A 870 -53.55 -7.67 -18.35
C LEU A 870 -54.09 -7.65 -19.80
N LYS A 871 -53.34 -7.02 -20.73
CA LYS A 871 -53.71 -6.95 -22.15
C LYS A 871 -53.33 -8.22 -22.93
N CYS A 872 -52.20 -8.86 -22.64
CA CYS A 872 -51.80 -10.08 -23.38
C CYS A 872 -52.75 -11.26 -23.16
N LEU A 873 -53.52 -11.27 -22.07
CA LEU A 873 -54.56 -12.26 -21.78
C LEU A 873 -55.76 -12.23 -22.75
N TRP A 874 -55.89 -11.20 -23.59
CA TRP A 874 -56.87 -11.15 -24.69
C TRP A 874 -56.43 -11.95 -25.93
N ARG A 875 -55.18 -12.42 -26.00
CA ARG A 875 -54.66 -13.19 -27.15
C ARG A 875 -55.09 -14.66 -27.04
N ASP A 876 -55.50 -15.25 -28.16
CA ASP A 876 -55.97 -16.65 -28.21
C ASP A 876 -54.86 -17.68 -27.90
N ASN A 877 -53.59 -17.29 -28.04
CA ASN A 877 -52.44 -18.12 -27.66
C ASN A 877 -52.10 -18.08 -26.15
N VAL A 878 -52.91 -17.46 -25.28
CA VAL A 878 -52.66 -17.41 -23.82
C VAL A 878 -53.82 -18.00 -23.01
N ASP A 879 -53.58 -19.15 -22.39
CA ASP A 879 -54.48 -19.82 -21.45
C ASP A 879 -53.97 -19.65 -20.01
N LEU A 880 -54.71 -18.90 -19.18
CA LEU A 880 -54.41 -18.70 -17.76
C LEU A 880 -55.28 -19.65 -16.91
N ILE A 881 -54.63 -20.57 -16.19
CA ILE A 881 -55.27 -21.59 -15.36
C ILE A 881 -55.07 -21.25 -13.87
N PRO A 882 -56.13 -20.80 -13.16
CA PRO A 882 -56.07 -20.50 -11.73
C PRO A 882 -56.42 -21.70 -10.83
N ASP A 883 -57.50 -22.42 -11.16
CA ASP A 883 -58.20 -23.29 -10.19
C ASP A 883 -57.82 -24.78 -10.32
N ASP A 884 -57.06 -25.15 -11.35
CA ASP A 884 -56.64 -26.53 -11.64
C ASP A 884 -55.10 -26.65 -11.58
N PRO A 885 -54.53 -26.92 -10.39
CA PRO A 885 -53.08 -26.92 -10.21
C PRO A 885 -52.42 -28.14 -10.87
N VAL A 886 -51.18 -27.97 -11.33
CA VAL A 886 -50.33 -29.09 -11.77
C VAL A 886 -50.14 -30.08 -10.61
N GLN A 887 -50.43 -31.36 -10.88
CA GLN A 887 -50.17 -32.47 -9.96
C GLN A 887 -48.76 -33.03 -10.18
N ARG A 888 -48.43 -33.35 -11.43
CA ARG A 888 -47.12 -33.89 -11.84
C ARG A 888 -46.71 -33.40 -13.22
N ILE A 889 -45.42 -33.43 -13.49
CA ILE A 889 -44.82 -33.32 -14.82
C ILE A 889 -44.77 -34.73 -15.42
N THR A 890 -44.97 -34.84 -16.73
CA THR A 890 -44.81 -36.08 -17.51
C THR A 890 -43.66 -35.93 -18.50
N GLU A 891 -43.37 -36.96 -19.30
CA GLU A 891 -42.26 -36.89 -20.25
C GLU A 891 -42.43 -35.78 -21.29
N ASP A 892 -43.68 -35.49 -21.70
CA ASP A 892 -44.00 -34.59 -22.81
C ASP A 892 -44.85 -33.38 -22.38
N GLY A 893 -45.07 -33.17 -21.07
CA GLY A 893 -45.93 -32.09 -20.59
C GLY A 893 -46.20 -32.06 -19.08
N VAL A 894 -47.39 -31.61 -18.70
CA VAL A 894 -47.87 -31.61 -17.30
C VAL A 894 -49.27 -32.20 -17.19
N VAL A 895 -49.55 -32.85 -16.06
CA VAL A 895 -50.87 -33.36 -15.70
C VAL A 895 -51.38 -32.60 -14.48
N THR A 896 -52.59 -32.07 -14.61
CA THR A 896 -53.29 -31.27 -13.61
C THR A 896 -54.07 -32.14 -12.61
N LYS A 897 -54.54 -31.53 -11.52
CA LYS A 897 -55.34 -32.22 -10.50
C LYS A 897 -56.71 -32.70 -11.02
N SER A 898 -57.27 -32.06 -12.04
CA SER A 898 -58.47 -32.53 -12.73
C SER A 898 -58.24 -33.78 -13.60
N GLY A 899 -56.98 -34.13 -13.88
CA GLY A 899 -56.61 -35.14 -14.88
C GLY A 899 -56.46 -34.58 -16.30
N ARG A 900 -56.69 -33.28 -16.53
CA ARG A 900 -56.35 -32.62 -17.82
C ARG A 900 -54.83 -32.69 -18.03
N GLU A 901 -54.42 -33.28 -19.14
CA GLU A 901 -53.04 -33.26 -19.62
C GLU A 901 -52.80 -32.02 -20.49
N VAL A 902 -51.57 -31.49 -20.45
CA VAL A 902 -51.15 -30.30 -21.22
C VAL A 902 -49.75 -30.55 -21.77
N HIS A 903 -49.65 -30.72 -23.10
CA HIS A 903 -48.37 -30.82 -23.82
C HIS A 903 -47.50 -29.57 -23.60
N ALA A 904 -46.18 -29.77 -23.48
CA ALA A 904 -45.23 -28.68 -23.37
C ALA A 904 -43.90 -29.02 -24.05
N ASP A 905 -43.49 -28.21 -25.03
CA ASP A 905 -42.13 -28.27 -25.59
C ASP A 905 -41.11 -27.66 -24.59
N ALA A 906 -41.58 -26.76 -23.72
CA ALA A 906 -40.80 -26.17 -22.63
C ALA A 906 -41.64 -25.82 -21.39
N ILE A 907 -41.02 -25.87 -20.22
CA ILE A 907 -41.59 -25.46 -18.92
C ILE A 907 -40.74 -24.33 -18.33
N VAL A 908 -41.30 -23.13 -18.25
CA VAL A 908 -40.63 -21.94 -17.69
C VAL A 908 -41.08 -21.71 -16.24
N LEU A 909 -40.12 -21.78 -15.31
CA LEU A 909 -40.38 -21.64 -13.89
C LEU A 909 -40.29 -20.17 -13.45
N ALA A 910 -41.41 -19.60 -13.02
CA ALA A 910 -41.53 -18.27 -12.43
C ALA A 910 -41.90 -18.35 -10.93
N ILE A 911 -41.34 -19.36 -10.25
CA ILE A 911 -41.69 -19.78 -8.89
C ILE A 911 -40.89 -19.06 -7.78
N GLY A 912 -39.91 -18.23 -8.14
CA GLY A 912 -39.28 -17.26 -7.24
C GLY A 912 -37.89 -17.65 -6.73
N PHE A 913 -37.59 -17.28 -5.49
CA PHE A 913 -36.27 -17.42 -4.86
C PHE A 913 -36.39 -18.05 -3.47
N ALA A 914 -35.33 -18.72 -3.01
CA ALA A 914 -35.26 -19.36 -1.69
C ALA A 914 -35.01 -18.34 -0.56
N THR A 915 -35.89 -17.35 -0.37
CA THR A 915 -35.67 -16.20 0.55
C THR A 915 -35.37 -16.58 2.00
N GLN A 916 -35.87 -17.74 2.44
CA GLN A 916 -35.66 -18.25 3.80
C GLN A 916 -34.23 -18.76 4.05
N GLN A 917 -33.48 -19.08 2.98
CA GLN A 917 -32.12 -19.60 3.05
C GLN A 917 -31.09 -18.47 2.90
N MET A 918 -31.14 -17.47 3.77
CA MET A 918 -30.18 -16.35 3.75
C MET A 918 -28.74 -16.86 3.86
N LEU A 919 -27.84 -16.24 3.08
CA LEU A 919 -26.40 -16.56 3.00
C LEU A 919 -26.04 -17.98 2.50
N SER A 920 -27.02 -18.84 2.22
CA SER A 920 -26.79 -20.16 1.61
C SER A 920 -26.06 -20.04 0.25
N PRO A 921 -25.09 -20.92 -0.07
CA PRO A 921 -24.64 -22.09 0.69
C PRO A 921 -23.38 -21.84 1.53
N MET A 922 -23.13 -20.62 2.01
CA MET A 922 -21.89 -20.28 2.74
C MET A 922 -21.93 -20.79 4.18
N GLU A 923 -20.97 -21.65 4.57
CA GLU A 923 -20.70 -21.93 5.98
C GLU A 923 -19.94 -20.75 6.60
N ILE A 924 -20.57 -20.07 7.56
CA ILE A 924 -19.97 -18.94 8.29
C ILE A 924 -19.77 -19.35 9.74
N VAL A 925 -18.55 -19.24 10.23
CA VAL A 925 -18.13 -19.65 11.57
C VAL A 925 -17.58 -18.45 12.33
N GLY A 926 -18.05 -18.26 13.56
CA GLY A 926 -17.71 -17.14 14.44
C GLY A 926 -16.77 -17.55 15.58
N ARG A 927 -16.90 -16.81 16.68
CA ARG A 927 -16.19 -17.06 17.95
C ARG A 927 -16.46 -18.49 18.44
N GLU A 928 -15.43 -19.12 19.02
CA GLU A 928 -15.51 -20.43 19.67
C GLU A 928 -16.08 -21.58 18.80
N GLY A 929 -16.03 -21.43 17.46
CA GLY A 929 -16.50 -22.43 16.50
C GLY A 929 -18.01 -22.39 16.21
N LEU A 930 -18.74 -21.42 16.77
CA LEU A 930 -20.17 -21.23 16.55
C LEU A 930 -20.48 -20.99 15.06
N ARG A 931 -21.27 -21.88 14.43
CA ARG A 931 -21.75 -21.67 13.05
C ARG A 931 -22.96 -20.72 13.05
N LEU A 932 -23.13 -19.97 11.97
CA LEU A 932 -24.21 -18.99 11.85
C LEU A 932 -25.61 -19.62 11.80
N ASN A 933 -25.73 -20.80 11.20
CA ASN A 933 -26.99 -21.55 11.18
C ASN A 933 -27.33 -22.05 12.59
N ASP A 934 -26.39 -22.69 13.29
CA ASP A 934 -26.55 -23.15 14.68
C ASP A 934 -26.95 -22.00 15.64
N TYR A 935 -26.43 -20.79 15.40
CA TYR A 935 -26.86 -19.57 16.12
C TYR A 935 -28.33 -19.23 15.83
N TRP A 936 -28.77 -19.21 14.57
CA TRP A 936 -30.17 -18.95 14.22
C TRP A 936 -31.12 -20.07 14.68
N ASP A 937 -30.71 -21.33 14.58
CA ASP A 937 -31.47 -22.47 15.11
C ASP A 937 -31.68 -22.34 16.63
N SER A 938 -30.60 -22.06 17.38
CA SER A 938 -30.65 -22.00 18.85
C SER A 938 -31.22 -20.70 19.44
N LYS A 939 -31.24 -19.59 18.69
CA LYS A 939 -31.73 -18.28 19.18
C LYS A 939 -33.01 -17.79 18.52
N THR A 940 -33.24 -18.14 17.25
CA THR A 940 -34.30 -17.54 16.42
C THR A 940 -35.06 -18.60 15.61
N GLN A 941 -35.10 -19.85 16.08
CA GLN A 941 -35.90 -20.96 15.52
C GLN A 941 -35.55 -21.30 14.06
N GLY A 942 -34.28 -21.13 13.69
CA GLY A 942 -33.75 -21.34 12.34
C GLY A 942 -34.04 -20.18 11.38
N VAL A 943 -34.77 -19.17 11.83
CA VAL A 943 -35.08 -17.97 11.05
C VAL A 943 -33.93 -16.99 11.15
N ALA A 944 -33.38 -16.57 10.00
CA ALA A 944 -32.28 -15.62 9.95
C ALA A 944 -32.64 -14.26 10.57
N GLN A 945 -31.82 -13.77 11.51
CA GLN A 945 -31.97 -12.49 12.21
C GLN A 945 -30.61 -11.82 12.44
N ALA A 946 -30.57 -10.48 12.46
CA ALA A 946 -29.37 -9.68 12.73
C ALA A 946 -29.76 -8.29 13.28
N TYR A 947 -28.96 -7.73 14.19
CA TYR A 947 -29.14 -6.36 14.68
C TYR A 947 -29.03 -5.37 13.52
N PHE A 948 -30.02 -4.49 13.40
CA PHE A 948 -30.23 -3.55 12.29
C PHE A 948 -30.26 -4.21 10.89
N GLY A 949 -30.42 -5.54 10.85
CA GLY A 949 -30.26 -6.35 9.64
C GLY A 949 -28.83 -6.44 9.11
N THR A 950 -27.84 -6.16 9.97
CA THR A 950 -26.43 -6.02 9.58
C THR A 950 -25.44 -6.83 10.42
N VAL A 951 -25.59 -6.90 11.75
CA VAL A 951 -24.57 -7.48 12.65
C VAL A 951 -25.15 -8.62 13.50
N VAL A 952 -24.40 -9.70 13.68
CA VAL A 952 -24.83 -10.89 14.44
C VAL A 952 -23.91 -11.09 15.67
N PRO A 953 -24.46 -11.32 16.89
CA PRO A 953 -23.66 -11.67 18.06
C PRO A 953 -22.82 -12.94 17.83
N GLY A 954 -21.59 -12.99 18.34
CA GLY A 954 -20.67 -14.12 18.11
C GLY A 954 -19.83 -14.01 16.84
N PHE A 955 -20.14 -13.09 15.91
CA PHE A 955 -19.44 -12.93 14.63
C PHE A 955 -18.71 -11.57 14.57
N PRO A 956 -17.58 -11.42 15.30
CA PRO A 956 -16.86 -10.14 15.36
C PRO A 956 -16.32 -9.73 13.99
N ASN A 957 -16.44 -8.43 13.68
CA ASN A 957 -16.08 -7.82 12.39
C ASN A 957 -16.81 -8.39 11.15
N PHE A 958 -17.90 -9.15 11.31
CA PHE A 958 -18.75 -9.63 10.22
C PHE A 958 -20.00 -8.74 10.04
N PHE A 959 -20.35 -8.44 8.78
CA PHE A 959 -21.45 -7.56 8.41
C PHE A 959 -22.25 -8.16 7.24
N VAL A 960 -23.57 -7.94 7.25
CA VAL A 960 -24.49 -8.39 6.20
C VAL A 960 -25.21 -7.18 5.57
N MET A 961 -25.23 -7.14 4.24
CA MET A 961 -25.86 -6.09 3.44
C MET A 961 -27.07 -6.66 2.70
N MET A 962 -28.22 -5.99 2.77
CA MET A 962 -29.54 -6.57 2.44
C MET A 962 -29.85 -7.83 3.28
N GLY A 963 -29.42 -7.84 4.54
CA GLY A 963 -29.64 -8.92 5.50
C GLY A 963 -31.07 -8.97 6.07
N PRO A 964 -31.27 -9.70 7.18
CA PRO A 964 -32.59 -9.88 7.78
C PRO A 964 -33.31 -8.57 8.10
N ASN A 965 -34.62 -8.49 7.84
CA ASN A 965 -35.47 -7.35 8.21
C ASN A 965 -35.02 -5.99 7.64
N THR A 966 -34.45 -5.98 6.43
CA THR A 966 -33.96 -4.75 5.76
C THR A 966 -34.85 -4.30 4.59
N VAL A 967 -35.48 -5.24 3.90
CA VAL A 967 -36.22 -5.00 2.65
C VAL A 967 -37.54 -4.26 2.95
N THR A 968 -38.13 -3.61 1.95
CA THR A 968 -39.41 -2.93 2.07
C THR A 968 -40.39 -3.29 0.96
N GLY A 969 -41.67 -3.41 1.32
CA GLY A 969 -42.76 -3.58 0.36
C GLY A 969 -42.92 -2.39 -0.60
N HIS A 970 -42.66 -1.16 -0.13
CA HIS A 970 -42.91 0.09 -0.87
C HIS A 970 -41.66 0.71 -1.53
N LEU A 971 -40.56 0.88 -0.81
CA LEU A 971 -39.43 1.72 -1.25
C LEU A 971 -38.39 1.00 -2.15
N SER A 972 -37.36 1.75 -2.55
CA SER A 972 -36.16 1.33 -3.28
C SER A 972 -35.11 0.73 -2.35
N VAL A 973 -34.73 -0.54 -2.55
CA VAL A 973 -33.72 -1.21 -1.71
C VAL A 973 -32.33 -0.55 -1.76
N ILE A 974 -32.03 0.25 -2.80
CA ILE A 974 -30.78 1.03 -2.89
C ILE A 974 -30.72 2.09 -1.76
N TYR A 975 -31.86 2.65 -1.35
CA TYR A 975 -31.93 3.59 -0.21
C TYR A 975 -31.53 2.89 1.10
N THR A 976 -32.12 1.72 1.36
CA THR A 976 -31.80 0.88 2.51
C THR A 976 -30.32 0.47 2.52
N VAL A 977 -29.79 0.06 1.36
CA VAL A 977 -28.38 -0.31 1.20
C VAL A 977 -27.45 0.88 1.47
N GLU A 978 -27.75 2.09 0.99
CA GLU A 978 -26.97 3.30 1.33
C GLU A 978 -27.02 3.62 2.83
N CYS A 979 -28.16 3.39 3.51
CA CYS A 979 -28.28 3.51 4.96
C CYS A 979 -27.42 2.48 5.71
N GLN A 980 -27.44 1.21 5.28
CA GLN A 980 -26.59 0.17 5.84
C GLN A 980 -25.10 0.46 5.61
N ILE A 981 -24.70 0.96 4.43
CA ILE A 981 -23.30 1.34 4.17
C ILE A 981 -22.85 2.45 5.13
N ASN A 982 -23.70 3.47 5.34
CA ASN A 982 -23.44 4.54 6.31
C ASN A 982 -23.30 4.01 7.75
N PHE A 983 -24.18 3.09 8.19
CA PHE A 983 -24.10 2.46 9.50
C PHE A 983 -22.83 1.60 9.66
N THR A 984 -22.61 0.66 8.75
CA THR A 984 -21.44 -0.24 8.70
C THR A 984 -20.14 0.55 8.75
N LEU A 985 -19.99 1.59 7.92
CA LEU A 985 -18.78 2.42 7.91
C LEU A 985 -18.59 3.26 9.18
N ARG A 986 -19.66 3.70 9.86
CA ARG A 986 -19.56 4.39 11.16
C ARG A 986 -19.14 3.46 12.29
N LEU A 987 -19.63 2.22 12.28
CA LEU A 987 -19.27 1.20 13.27
C LEU A 987 -17.84 0.69 13.06
N LEU A 988 -17.43 0.58 11.79
CA LEU A 988 -16.09 0.20 11.36
C LEU A 988 -15.04 1.31 11.49
N GLU A 989 -15.41 2.59 11.45
CA GLU A 989 -14.50 3.74 11.49
C GLU A 989 -13.33 3.58 12.49
N PRO A 990 -13.53 3.14 13.75
CA PRO A 990 -12.44 2.98 14.71
C PRO A 990 -11.41 1.91 14.33
N ILE A 991 -11.86 0.82 13.70
CA ILE A 991 -10.99 -0.26 13.20
C ILE A 991 -10.30 0.22 11.93
N LEU A 992 -11.07 0.75 10.96
CA LEU A 992 -10.56 1.22 9.67
C LEU A 992 -9.48 2.30 9.83
N LYS A 993 -9.65 3.23 10.77
CA LYS A 993 -8.65 4.27 11.07
C LYS A 993 -7.42 3.76 11.82
N SER A 994 -7.45 2.53 12.33
CA SER A 994 -6.31 1.89 13.01
C SER A 994 -5.41 1.09 12.07
N LEU A 995 -5.93 0.66 10.91
CA LEU A 995 -5.25 -0.17 9.92
C LEU A 995 -3.95 0.46 9.40
N PRO A 996 -2.94 -0.34 8.99
CA PRO A 996 -1.68 0.16 8.46
C PRO A 996 -1.85 1.14 7.29
N SER A 997 -2.69 0.79 6.30
CA SER A 997 -2.87 1.59 5.08
C SER A 997 -3.45 2.97 5.38
N TYR A 998 -4.43 3.05 6.29
CA TYR A 998 -4.98 4.33 6.74
C TYR A 998 -3.98 5.13 7.61
N ARG A 999 -3.29 4.45 8.54
CA ARG A 999 -2.35 5.07 9.49
C ARG A 999 -1.21 5.82 8.79
N SER A 1000 -0.80 5.36 7.61
CA SER A 1000 0.20 5.98 6.73
C SER A 1000 -0.07 7.47 6.37
N ARG A 1001 -1.31 7.97 6.55
CA ARG A 1001 -1.66 9.39 6.33
C ARG A 1001 -1.66 10.27 7.60
N SER A 1002 -1.45 9.72 8.79
CA SER A 1002 -1.55 10.48 10.05
C SER A 1002 -0.25 11.24 10.37
N LEU A 1003 -0.32 12.57 10.40
CA LEU A 1003 0.74 13.43 10.96
C LEU A 1003 0.85 13.35 12.49
N LEU A 1004 -0.16 12.80 13.19
CA LEU A 1004 -0.14 12.66 14.65
C LEU A 1004 0.70 11.43 15.07
N PRO A 1005 1.69 11.59 15.97
CA PRO A 1005 2.48 10.49 16.53
C PRO A 1005 1.64 9.35 17.11
N SER A 1006 2.12 8.12 16.94
CA SER A 1006 1.44 6.89 17.37
C SER A 1006 1.05 6.85 18.86
N PHE A 1007 1.76 7.57 19.73
CA PHE A 1007 1.45 7.64 21.17
C PHE A 1007 0.25 8.56 21.50
N LEU A 1008 -0.08 9.52 20.63
CA LEU A 1008 -1.30 10.35 20.74
C LEU A 1008 -2.54 9.66 20.15
N VAL A 1009 -2.34 8.61 19.35
CA VAL A 1009 -3.42 7.73 18.88
C VAL A 1009 -3.71 6.72 19.98
N GLY A 1010 -4.89 6.84 20.61
CA GLY A 1010 -5.34 5.88 21.62
C GLY A 1010 -5.42 4.46 21.07
N ALA A 1011 -5.27 3.46 21.95
CA ALA A 1011 -5.17 2.04 21.60
C ALA A 1011 -6.24 1.61 20.57
N ALA A 1012 -5.79 0.93 19.53
CA ALA A 1012 -6.62 0.46 18.42
C ALA A 1012 -7.62 -0.64 18.87
N PRO A 1013 -8.87 -0.60 18.42
CA PRO A 1013 -9.75 -1.77 18.46
C PRO A 1013 -9.31 -2.78 17.39
N ALA A 1014 -9.16 -4.03 17.79
CA ALA A 1014 -8.93 -5.15 16.87
C ALA A 1014 -10.26 -5.76 16.39
N THR A 1015 -11.28 -5.74 17.24
CA THR A 1015 -12.63 -6.23 16.90
C THR A 1015 -13.75 -5.29 17.38
N VAL A 1016 -14.88 -5.37 16.68
CA VAL A 1016 -16.18 -4.82 17.06
C VAL A 1016 -17.24 -5.92 16.94
N GLU A 1017 -18.16 -5.95 17.89
CA GLU A 1017 -19.21 -6.97 18.01
C GLU A 1017 -20.45 -6.35 18.67
N VAL A 1018 -21.65 -6.77 18.30
CA VAL A 1018 -22.89 -6.34 18.97
C VAL A 1018 -23.11 -7.16 20.25
N ARG A 1019 -23.63 -6.52 21.30
CA ARG A 1019 -24.00 -7.20 22.55
C ARG A 1019 -25.21 -8.15 22.30
N PRO A 1020 -25.19 -9.40 22.79
CA PRO A 1020 -26.33 -10.32 22.62
C PRO A 1020 -27.66 -9.75 23.10
N GLU A 1021 -27.63 -8.97 24.18
CA GLU A 1021 -28.82 -8.36 24.80
C GLU A 1021 -29.43 -7.28 23.90
N ALA A 1022 -28.60 -6.47 23.24
CA ALA A 1022 -29.05 -5.44 22.29
C ALA A 1022 -29.58 -6.06 20.98
N ALA A 1023 -28.97 -7.17 20.53
CA ALA A 1023 -29.50 -7.94 19.40
C ALA A 1023 -30.85 -8.61 19.72
N ALA A 1024 -31.06 -9.05 20.97
CA ALA A 1024 -32.35 -9.55 21.44
C ALA A 1024 -33.41 -8.44 21.54
N GLU A 1025 -33.07 -7.25 22.07
CA GLU A 1025 -33.98 -6.09 22.10
C GLU A 1025 -34.44 -5.69 20.69
N ASP A 1026 -33.52 -5.60 19.73
CA ASP A 1026 -33.84 -5.24 18.35
C ASP A 1026 -34.63 -6.33 17.62
N PHE A 1027 -34.35 -7.61 17.88
CA PHE A 1027 -35.15 -8.73 17.39
C PHE A 1027 -36.57 -8.68 17.94
N GLU A 1028 -36.75 -8.58 19.26
CA GLU A 1028 -38.08 -8.51 19.87
C GLU A 1028 -38.88 -7.31 19.39
N TRP A 1029 -38.27 -6.12 19.32
CA TRP A 1029 -38.88 -4.94 18.75
C TRP A 1029 -39.31 -5.19 17.29
N THR A 1030 -38.42 -5.74 16.47
CA THR A 1030 -38.69 -6.01 15.05
C THR A 1030 -39.88 -6.95 14.87
N GLN A 1031 -39.93 -8.06 15.62
CA GLN A 1031 -41.04 -9.02 15.53
C GLN A 1031 -42.35 -8.48 16.12
N ARG A 1032 -42.28 -7.62 17.15
CA ARG A 1032 -43.44 -6.99 17.79
C ARG A 1032 -44.10 -5.94 16.89
N GLU A 1033 -43.31 -5.14 16.18
CA GLU A 1033 -43.84 -4.16 15.23
C GLU A 1033 -44.27 -4.82 13.91
N ALA A 1034 -43.53 -5.81 13.39
CA ALA A 1034 -43.91 -6.53 12.17
C ALA A 1034 -45.30 -7.20 12.26
N LYS A 1035 -45.71 -7.66 13.45
CA LYS A 1035 -47.05 -8.24 13.71
C LYS A 1035 -48.21 -7.25 13.55
N LYS A 1036 -47.95 -5.93 13.55
CA LYS A 1036 -48.95 -4.87 13.36
C LYS A 1036 -49.13 -4.47 11.90
N LEU A 1037 -48.36 -5.07 10.98
CA LEU A 1037 -48.28 -4.68 9.58
C LEU A 1037 -48.93 -5.73 8.67
N VAL A 1038 -49.38 -5.29 7.50
CA VAL A 1038 -50.15 -6.10 6.53
C VAL A 1038 -49.47 -7.40 6.08
N TRP A 1039 -48.15 -7.55 6.25
CA TRP A 1039 -47.45 -8.83 6.01
C TRP A 1039 -47.84 -9.94 7.00
N ALA A 1040 -48.33 -9.56 8.19
CA ALA A 1040 -48.80 -10.47 9.23
C ALA A 1040 -50.31 -10.74 9.17
N SER A 1041 -51.06 -10.19 8.21
CA SER A 1041 -52.52 -10.32 8.09
C SER A 1041 -52.99 -11.70 7.57
N GLY A 1042 -52.31 -12.79 7.96
CA GLY A 1042 -52.63 -14.17 7.56
C GLY A 1042 -52.31 -14.54 6.11
N CYS A 1043 -51.64 -13.65 5.35
CA CYS A 1043 -51.46 -13.84 3.90
C CYS A 1043 -50.12 -14.52 3.55
N THR A 1044 -50.15 -15.47 2.61
CA THR A 1044 -48.93 -16.16 2.15
C THR A 1044 -48.01 -15.22 1.36
N ASN A 1045 -46.87 -14.88 1.94
CA ASN A 1045 -45.83 -14.02 1.36
C ASN A 1045 -44.43 -14.66 1.55
N TRP A 1046 -43.38 -13.98 1.09
CA TRP A 1046 -41.98 -14.48 1.14
C TRP A 1046 -41.11 -13.88 2.25
N ALA A 1047 -41.70 -13.04 3.10
CA ALA A 1047 -41.04 -12.27 4.15
C ALA A 1047 -41.33 -12.74 5.57
N VAL A 1048 -42.38 -13.54 5.75
CA VAL A 1048 -42.71 -14.25 6.99
C VAL A 1048 -42.44 -15.75 6.76
N ASP A 1049 -41.67 -16.37 7.65
CA ASP A 1049 -41.45 -17.81 7.60
C ASP A 1049 -42.76 -18.57 7.92
N PRO A 1050 -43.20 -19.51 7.06
CA PRO A 1050 -44.50 -20.16 7.21
C PRO A 1050 -44.56 -21.23 8.32
N LYS A 1051 -43.45 -21.58 8.98
CA LYS A 1051 -43.42 -22.56 10.07
C LYS A 1051 -43.51 -21.89 11.45
N THR A 1052 -42.85 -20.74 11.60
CA THR A 1052 -42.67 -20.01 12.86
C THR A 1052 -43.52 -18.75 12.96
N GLY A 1053 -43.97 -18.19 11.83
CA GLY A 1053 -44.67 -16.91 11.77
C GLY A 1053 -43.77 -15.69 12.06
N LEU A 1054 -42.44 -15.86 12.06
CA LEU A 1054 -41.47 -14.78 12.25
C LEU A 1054 -41.18 -14.05 10.92
N ASN A 1055 -41.08 -12.73 10.97
CA ASN A 1055 -40.59 -11.92 9.86
C ASN A 1055 -39.06 -12.06 9.75
N ASN A 1056 -38.54 -12.22 8.54
CA ASN A 1056 -37.10 -12.26 8.29
C ASN A 1056 -36.61 -11.36 7.15
N MET A 1057 -37.50 -10.77 6.36
CA MET A 1057 -37.08 -9.92 5.22
C MET A 1057 -37.39 -8.45 5.41
N MET A 1058 -38.52 -8.08 6.03
CA MET A 1058 -39.04 -6.71 5.96
C MET A 1058 -38.63 -5.85 7.16
N TYR A 1059 -38.30 -4.57 6.93
CA TYR A 1059 -38.15 -3.59 8.00
C TYR A 1059 -39.53 -3.05 8.44
N PRO A 1060 -39.89 -3.09 9.73
CA PRO A 1060 -41.28 -2.86 10.18
C PRO A 1060 -41.60 -1.39 10.55
N ASP A 1061 -40.93 -0.42 9.94
CA ASP A 1061 -41.10 1.01 10.22
C ASP A 1061 -40.70 1.88 9.00
N TRP A 1062 -40.97 3.19 9.03
CA TRP A 1062 -40.65 4.13 7.94
C TRP A 1062 -39.17 4.08 7.56
N GLN A 1063 -38.84 4.27 6.27
CA GLN A 1063 -37.43 4.24 5.84
C GLN A 1063 -36.63 5.48 6.26
N PHE A 1064 -37.26 6.63 6.50
CA PHE A 1064 -36.57 7.75 7.17
C PHE A 1064 -36.18 7.39 8.62
N MET A 1065 -36.94 6.55 9.32
CA MET A 1065 -36.54 6.04 10.64
C MET A 1065 -35.38 5.05 10.53
N TYR A 1066 -35.36 4.17 9.51
CA TYR A 1066 -34.19 3.34 9.20
C TYR A 1066 -32.92 4.18 8.95
N TRP A 1067 -33.06 5.26 8.17
CA TRP A 1067 -31.99 6.22 7.91
C TRP A 1067 -31.53 6.94 9.19
N LEU A 1068 -32.45 7.43 10.03
CA LEU A 1068 -32.14 8.04 11.32
C LEU A 1068 -31.38 7.06 12.24
N ARG A 1069 -31.84 5.81 12.34
CA ARG A 1069 -31.15 4.74 13.09
C ARG A 1069 -29.73 4.48 12.58
N SER A 1070 -29.51 4.55 11.26
CA SER A 1070 -28.16 4.41 10.67
C SER A 1070 -27.19 5.54 11.07
N ILE A 1071 -27.72 6.73 11.35
CA ILE A 1071 -26.94 7.92 11.76
C ILE A 1071 -26.73 7.94 13.27
N PHE A 1072 -27.80 7.72 14.03
CA PHE A 1072 -27.90 7.88 15.49
C PHE A 1072 -27.90 6.53 16.23
N TRP A 1073 -27.04 5.60 15.79
CA TRP A 1073 -26.92 4.29 16.43
C TRP A 1073 -26.45 4.39 17.88
N ARG A 1074 -27.04 3.55 18.75
CA ARG A 1074 -26.70 3.44 20.16
C ARG A 1074 -25.29 2.83 20.30
N LYS A 1075 -24.35 3.57 20.89
CA LYS A 1075 -22.94 3.14 21.00
C LYS A 1075 -22.67 2.12 22.11
N GLN A 1076 -23.56 2.05 23.10
CA GLN A 1076 -23.47 1.10 24.22
C GLN A 1076 -23.74 -0.35 23.81
N ASP A 1077 -24.54 -0.53 22.75
CA ASP A 1077 -24.95 -1.81 22.15
C ASP A 1077 -23.78 -2.57 21.51
N PHE A 1078 -22.60 -1.95 21.39
CA PHE A 1078 -21.42 -2.50 20.74
C PHE A 1078 -20.21 -2.60 21.67
N VAL A 1079 -19.47 -3.69 21.55
CA VAL A 1079 -18.23 -3.97 22.27
C VAL A 1079 -17.07 -3.82 21.30
N PHE A 1080 -16.15 -2.90 21.60
CA PHE A 1080 -14.86 -2.82 20.92
C PHE A 1080 -13.79 -3.50 21.79
N ARG A 1081 -13.04 -4.45 21.25
CA ARG A 1081 -11.98 -5.16 21.99
C ARG A 1081 -10.62 -5.01 21.33
N LYS A 1082 -9.56 -5.01 22.14
CA LYS A 1082 -8.17 -5.17 21.70
C LYS A 1082 -7.89 -6.60 21.24
N GLU A 1083 -6.70 -6.79 20.68
CA GLU A 1083 -6.15 -8.09 20.28
C GLU A 1083 -5.93 -9.05 21.47
N ASN A 1084 -5.73 -8.53 22.68
CA ASN A 1084 -5.72 -9.31 23.93
C ASN A 1084 -7.11 -9.43 24.58
N SER A 1085 -8.19 -9.36 23.79
CA SER A 1085 -9.61 -9.40 24.18
C SER A 1085 -10.09 -8.34 25.20
N ALA A 1086 -9.23 -7.46 25.73
CA ALA A 1086 -9.65 -6.42 26.65
C ALA A 1086 -10.56 -5.37 25.98
N GLU A 1087 -11.71 -5.09 26.57
CA GLU A 1087 -12.67 -4.08 26.11
C GLU A 1087 -12.07 -2.66 26.17
N ILE A 1088 -12.44 -1.82 25.20
CA ILE A 1088 -12.03 -0.42 25.11
C ILE A 1088 -13.18 0.46 24.60
N GLU A 1089 -13.18 1.73 24.99
CA GLU A 1089 -14.04 2.75 24.38
C GLU A 1089 -13.23 3.61 23.38
N PRO A 1090 -13.50 3.51 22.07
CA PRO A 1090 -12.86 4.36 21.07
C PRO A 1090 -13.08 5.84 21.36
N GLY A 1091 -11.98 6.60 21.44
CA GLY A 1091 -12.01 8.06 21.60
C GLY A 1091 -11.99 8.60 23.04
N LYS A 1092 -12.24 7.80 24.08
CA LYS A 1092 -12.16 8.27 25.49
C LYS A 1092 -10.80 8.89 25.82
N ARG A 1093 -9.70 8.24 25.39
CA ARG A 1093 -8.33 8.78 25.51
C ARG A 1093 -8.07 10.05 24.69
N LYS A 1094 -8.77 10.27 23.56
CA LYS A 1094 -8.60 11.50 22.75
C LYS A 1094 -9.14 12.72 23.50
N LYS A 1095 -10.27 12.58 24.21
CA LYS A 1095 -10.79 13.62 25.12
C LYS A 1095 -9.84 13.87 26.31
N TRP A 1096 -9.24 12.83 26.88
CA TRP A 1096 -8.26 12.97 27.97
C TRP A 1096 -6.95 13.62 27.50
N ALA A 1097 -6.39 13.22 26.36
CA ALA A 1097 -5.17 13.83 25.80
C ALA A 1097 -5.41 15.28 25.38
N LEU A 1098 -6.57 15.61 24.81
CA LEU A 1098 -6.93 17.01 24.49
C LEU A 1098 -7.18 17.83 25.77
N ARG A 1099 -7.73 17.24 26.84
CA ARG A 1099 -7.82 17.86 28.16
C ARG A 1099 -6.44 18.07 28.80
N LEU A 1100 -5.50 17.12 28.66
CA LEU A 1100 -4.12 17.28 29.13
C LEU A 1100 -3.32 18.29 28.29
N LEU A 1101 -3.58 18.43 26.99
CA LEU A 1101 -2.97 19.46 26.15
C LEU A 1101 -3.55 20.85 26.42
N THR A 1102 -4.86 20.97 26.68
CA THR A 1102 -5.48 22.25 27.07
C THR A 1102 -5.17 22.63 28.52
N LEU A 1103 -5.10 21.66 29.45
CA LEU A 1103 -4.60 21.88 30.80
C LEU A 1103 -3.10 22.19 30.79
N GLY A 1104 -2.30 21.53 29.94
CA GLY A 1104 -0.88 21.83 29.75
C GLY A 1104 -0.64 23.20 29.11
N ALA A 1105 -1.50 23.64 28.20
CA ALA A 1105 -1.50 24.99 27.67
C ALA A 1105 -1.93 26.03 28.72
N LEU A 1106 -2.92 25.72 29.56
CA LEU A 1106 -3.34 26.57 30.69
C LEU A 1106 -2.27 26.66 31.78
N VAL A 1107 -1.61 25.55 32.12
CA VAL A 1107 -0.49 25.50 33.07
C VAL A 1107 0.74 26.20 32.49
N GLY A 1108 1.05 26.02 31.20
CA GLY A 1108 2.07 26.80 30.51
C GLY A 1108 1.76 28.31 30.51
N ALA A 1109 0.49 28.68 30.33
CA ALA A 1109 0.00 30.06 30.39
C ALA A 1109 -0.16 30.61 31.83
N PHE A 1110 0.01 29.79 32.87
CA PHE A 1110 0.06 30.21 34.28
C PHE A 1110 1.50 30.27 34.79
N VAL A 1111 2.27 29.18 34.66
CA VAL A 1111 3.68 29.09 35.08
C VAL A 1111 4.56 30.04 34.27
N GLY A 1112 4.28 30.21 32.97
CA GLY A 1112 4.96 31.22 32.15
C GLY A 1112 4.56 32.67 32.48
N LYS A 1113 3.43 32.89 33.17
CA LYS A 1113 2.86 34.22 33.36
C LYS A 1113 3.69 35.08 34.30
N ASP A 1114 4.09 34.54 35.45
CA ASP A 1114 4.86 35.29 36.43
C ASP A 1114 6.28 35.57 35.91
N TRP A 1115 6.91 34.60 35.24
CA TRP A 1115 8.23 34.79 34.64
C TRP A 1115 8.22 35.84 33.50
N LEU A 1116 7.20 35.83 32.64
CA LEU A 1116 7.05 36.83 31.56
C LEU A 1116 6.63 38.22 32.04
N LEU A 1117 5.89 38.34 33.15
CA LEU A 1117 5.38 39.63 33.65
C LEU A 1117 6.25 40.28 34.73
N THR A 1118 7.01 39.50 35.51
CA THR A 1118 7.86 40.04 36.60
C THR A 1118 9.35 39.96 36.29
N GLU A 1119 9.85 38.78 35.89
CA GLU A 1119 11.29 38.55 35.78
C GLU A 1119 11.86 39.02 34.43
N LEU A 1120 11.18 38.74 33.31
CA LEU A 1120 11.64 39.25 32.00
C LEU A 1120 11.66 40.80 31.94
N PRO A 1121 10.65 41.55 32.43
CA PRO A 1121 10.69 43.02 32.47
C PRO A 1121 11.59 43.59 33.58
N ARG A 1122 12.15 42.75 34.45
CA ARG A 1122 13.22 43.11 35.39
C ARG A 1122 14.57 42.94 34.72
N ARG A 1123 14.85 41.76 34.17
CA ARG A 1123 16.06 41.45 33.38
C ARG A 1123 16.25 42.41 32.20
N LEU A 1124 15.18 42.86 31.54
CA LEU A 1124 15.23 43.86 30.46
C LEU A 1124 15.41 45.32 30.94
N ARG A 1125 15.18 45.62 32.23
CA ARG A 1125 15.55 46.92 32.85
C ARG A 1125 16.98 46.93 33.34
N ASP A 1126 17.47 45.79 33.82
CA ASP A 1126 18.86 45.58 34.24
C ASP A 1126 19.81 45.36 33.04
N PHE A 1127 19.28 45.27 31.81
CA PHE A 1127 20.04 45.08 30.58
C PHE A 1127 20.56 46.43 30.03
N ASP A 1128 21.80 46.78 30.36
CA ASP A 1128 22.45 47.98 29.79
C ASP A 1128 22.72 47.79 28.28
N ALA A 1129 21.77 48.26 27.48
CA ALA A 1129 21.87 48.30 26.03
C ALA A 1129 23.06 49.14 25.52
N LYS A 1130 23.57 50.11 26.29
CA LYS A 1130 24.78 50.87 25.91
C LYS A 1130 26.04 50.03 26.05
N ALA A 1131 26.18 49.22 27.11
CA ALA A 1131 27.27 48.25 27.22
C ALA A 1131 27.23 47.23 26.07
N PHE A 1132 26.05 46.66 25.78
CA PHE A 1132 25.87 45.65 24.72
C PHE A 1132 26.21 46.18 23.31
N VAL A 1133 25.75 47.39 22.97
CA VAL A 1133 26.10 48.03 21.68
C VAL A 1133 27.59 48.41 21.60
N LYS A 1134 28.22 48.76 22.74
CA LYS A 1134 29.65 49.07 22.80
C LYS A 1134 30.52 47.82 22.61
N SER A 1135 30.12 46.65 23.15
CA SER A 1135 30.80 45.38 22.87
C SER A 1135 30.64 44.88 21.43
N LEU A 1136 29.58 45.30 20.73
CA LEU A 1136 29.35 44.96 19.32
C LEU A 1136 30.08 45.89 18.32
N THR A 1137 30.73 46.95 18.79
CA THR A 1137 31.41 47.95 17.93
C THR A 1137 32.90 48.14 18.22
N ALA A 1138 33.40 47.70 19.37
CA ALA A 1138 34.82 47.64 19.70
C ALA A 1138 35.54 46.46 19.01
N GLY A 1139 35.66 46.51 17.68
CA GLY A 1139 36.19 45.44 16.85
C GLY A 1139 36.93 45.90 15.58
N ARG A 1140 37.56 47.08 15.62
CA ARG A 1140 38.45 47.61 14.56
C ARG A 1140 39.54 48.51 15.13
N VAL A 1141 40.63 47.91 15.58
CA VAL A 1141 41.99 48.11 15.04
C VAL A 1141 42.60 46.72 14.94
#